data_AF-A0A3M1ZIT6-F1
#
_entry.id   AF-A0A3M1ZIT6-F1
#
_cell.length_a   1.000
_cell.length_b   1.000
_cell.length_c   1.000
_cell.angle_alpha   90.00
_cell.angle_beta   90.00
_cell.angle_gamma   90.00
#
_symmetry.space_group_name_H-M   'P 1'
#
loop_
_entity.id
_entity.type
_entity.pdbx_description
1 polymer ?
#
loop_
_entity_poly.entity_id
_entity_poly.type
_entity_poly.pdbx_seq_one_letter_code
_entity_poly.pdbx_strand_id
1 'polypeptide(L)'
;MTAHKQRERLHTRIIYRARRTYKNLRLRQQRIQPPPPPEPQEPIGDPRSFTRSEAGGGAFGYWTLDRMDLPAYVYTMNQYRDPRAAYPNSENIDRRDHWHQIGNNRITGLATNDGYVQAYIADRGGFFFNRFEAGEQTGCFGLLLAVLGIIIQAPLNIIRHLFSEDNVINQVRPDVGRQLRAAMEMRSARTRDLTNHAYAGGFGYVHDGEQGWCTAYRYRPLKSSTARIFGMGYYETTIVYRDIRAERIVYAPAGDDPVFIADVMLRNESDETRTVRWYEYWDVNPHQLELQWLRTGVFAPVGDAARRALNRNFTQTIRHEPAHHALRYHMEPPADAPPPDKIDKVNYYPPDLFLADLSGEPIEYFTSANHFFGDGGAVLPDAVKNQLVGDPPNAPHSSDDPYCFVLCREVTLAPGESARLRFAYGAVEAKQSLDFINRYRRGEPLQDTAEWWKNRLAYFTIGNAPELQREMAWHAYYLLSSTIYNSFTQSHIVPQGSAYLYLHGADGASRDHALEIMPLAYLDPQLAKETLRAVMRWQTADEDNKLVYAYSGHGVTSGAGIHEDPSDLDLFFLLALHEYLSVTGDMAFLDEELPYYPPDAPLPAGLGKTVFDHVRASIRHLIENVGTGEQGLIRLS
;
A
#
# COMPACT_ATOMS: atom_id res chain seq x y z
N MET A 1 -15.38 -80.50 -13.64
CA MET A 1 -15.73 -79.33 -12.78
C MET A 1 -15.83 -78.04 -13.62
N THR A 2 -16.49 -78.09 -14.79
CA THR A 2 -16.21 -77.13 -15.89
C THR A 2 -17.47 -76.53 -16.54
N ALA A 3 -18.67 -77.10 -16.34
CA ALA A 3 -19.92 -76.55 -16.86
C ALA A 3 -20.61 -75.56 -15.89
N HIS A 4 -20.51 -75.79 -14.58
CA HIS A 4 -21.16 -74.95 -13.57
C HIS A 4 -20.55 -73.54 -13.47
N LYS A 5 -19.21 -73.44 -13.53
CA LYS A 5 -18.50 -72.14 -13.51
C LYS A 5 -18.73 -71.32 -14.79
N GLN A 6 -19.00 -71.96 -15.93
CA GLN A 6 -19.35 -71.26 -17.17
C GLN A 6 -20.77 -70.68 -17.13
N ARG A 7 -21.74 -71.42 -16.57
CA ARG A 7 -23.11 -70.91 -16.36
C ARG A 7 -23.15 -69.71 -15.43
N GLU A 8 -22.42 -69.75 -14.32
CA GLU A 8 -22.33 -68.62 -13.38
C GLU A 8 -21.73 -67.37 -14.02
N ARG A 9 -20.64 -67.51 -14.78
CA ARG A 9 -20.02 -66.37 -15.49
C ARG A 9 -20.94 -65.77 -16.56
N LEU A 10 -21.73 -66.60 -17.25
CA LEU A 10 -22.71 -66.13 -18.23
C LEU A 10 -23.85 -65.37 -17.54
N HIS A 11 -24.35 -65.90 -16.42
CA HIS A 11 -25.43 -65.28 -15.64
C HIS A 11 -24.99 -63.91 -15.07
N THR A 12 -23.78 -63.82 -14.51
CA THR A 12 -23.20 -62.57 -14.00
C THR A 12 -22.98 -61.54 -15.12
N ARG A 13 -22.55 -61.97 -16.32
CA ARG A 13 -22.43 -61.07 -17.49
C ARG A 13 -23.78 -60.55 -17.98
N ILE A 14 -24.83 -61.37 -17.94
CA ILE A 14 -26.18 -60.96 -18.32
C ILE A 14 -26.73 -59.94 -17.32
N ILE A 15 -26.60 -60.19 -16.01
CA ILE A 15 -27.02 -59.26 -14.95
C ILE A 15 -26.25 -57.94 -15.03
N TYR A 16 -24.94 -57.99 -15.27
CA TYR A 16 -24.12 -56.80 -15.43
C TYR A 16 -24.52 -55.97 -16.66
N ARG A 17 -24.77 -56.63 -17.81
CA ARG A 17 -25.28 -55.94 -19.01
C ARG A 17 -26.66 -55.34 -18.77
N ALA A 18 -27.58 -56.06 -18.13
CA ALA A 18 -28.91 -55.55 -17.80
C ALA A 18 -28.84 -54.32 -16.86
N ARG A 19 -28.00 -54.36 -15.82
CA ARG A 19 -27.79 -53.21 -14.91
C ARG A 19 -27.18 -52.01 -15.63
N ARG A 20 -26.22 -52.22 -16.54
CA ARG A 20 -25.61 -51.15 -17.34
C ARG A 20 -26.62 -50.54 -18.31
N THR A 21 -27.44 -51.35 -18.97
CA THR A 21 -28.50 -50.87 -19.86
C THR A 21 -29.57 -50.11 -19.07
N TYR A 22 -29.96 -50.58 -17.89
CA TYR A 22 -30.90 -49.88 -17.00
C TYR A 22 -30.34 -48.54 -16.51
N LYS A 23 -29.05 -48.50 -16.11
CA LYS A 23 -28.37 -47.25 -15.71
C LYS A 23 -28.31 -46.25 -16.87
N ASN A 24 -28.02 -46.71 -18.08
CA ASN A 24 -27.98 -45.87 -19.28
C ASN A 24 -29.39 -45.38 -19.70
N LEU A 25 -30.43 -46.21 -19.54
CA LEU A 25 -31.82 -45.81 -19.76
C LEU A 25 -32.29 -44.77 -18.74
N ARG A 26 -31.93 -44.93 -17.46
CA ARG A 26 -32.24 -43.96 -16.40
C ARG A 26 -31.52 -42.62 -16.62
N LEU A 27 -30.26 -42.65 -17.05
CA LEU A 27 -29.49 -41.45 -17.42
C LEU A 27 -30.03 -40.78 -18.68
N ARG A 28 -30.57 -41.54 -19.65
CA ARG A 28 -31.26 -40.98 -20.82
C ARG A 28 -32.61 -40.39 -20.45
N GLN A 29 -33.39 -41.00 -19.55
CA GLN A 29 -34.66 -40.43 -19.08
C GLN A 29 -34.47 -39.16 -18.24
N GLN A 30 -33.38 -39.05 -17.47
CA GLN A 30 -33.04 -37.81 -16.75
C GLN A 30 -32.58 -36.66 -17.68
N ARG A 31 -32.27 -36.93 -18.95
CA ARG A 31 -31.83 -35.92 -19.93
C ARG A 31 -32.95 -35.45 -20.89
N ILE A 32 -34.20 -35.87 -20.71
CA ILE A 32 -35.32 -35.53 -21.62
C ILE A 32 -36.27 -34.46 -21.03
N GLN A 33 -36.07 -34.01 -19.80
CA GLN A 33 -36.68 -32.75 -19.40
C GLN A 33 -35.77 -31.61 -19.84
N PRO A 34 -36.21 -30.71 -20.75
CA PRO A 34 -35.52 -29.45 -20.92
C PRO A 34 -35.44 -28.79 -19.54
N PRO A 35 -34.33 -28.12 -19.20
CA PRO A 35 -34.29 -27.32 -17.98
C PRO A 35 -35.54 -26.42 -17.97
N PRO A 36 -36.17 -26.20 -16.80
CA PRO A 36 -37.23 -25.21 -16.71
C PRO A 36 -36.73 -23.92 -17.36
N PRO A 37 -37.58 -23.20 -18.11
CA PRO A 37 -37.19 -21.90 -18.64
C PRO A 37 -36.58 -21.09 -17.49
N PRO A 38 -35.46 -20.38 -17.72
CA PRO A 38 -34.87 -19.55 -16.68
C PRO A 38 -35.99 -18.72 -16.08
N GLU A 39 -36.08 -18.70 -14.75
CA GLU A 39 -36.99 -17.78 -14.07
C GLU A 39 -36.78 -16.40 -14.67
N PRO A 40 -37.85 -15.62 -14.91
CA PRO A 40 -37.72 -14.28 -15.45
C PRO A 40 -36.65 -13.57 -14.62
N GLN A 41 -35.51 -13.27 -15.25
CA GLN A 41 -34.50 -12.48 -14.59
C GLN A 41 -35.19 -11.18 -14.22
N GLU A 42 -35.18 -10.83 -12.93
CA GLU A 42 -35.58 -9.50 -12.54
C GLU A 42 -34.83 -8.52 -13.44
N PRO A 43 -35.50 -7.48 -13.97
CA PRO A 43 -34.85 -6.54 -14.86
C PRO A 43 -33.56 -6.07 -14.19
N ILE A 44 -32.43 -6.28 -14.87
CA ILE A 44 -31.13 -5.85 -14.36
C ILE A 44 -31.24 -4.33 -14.23
N GLY A 45 -31.37 -3.86 -12.98
CA GLY A 45 -31.39 -2.44 -12.65
C GLY A 45 -30.06 -1.79 -13.01
N ASP A 46 -29.90 -0.51 -12.69
CA ASP A 46 -28.61 0.14 -12.83
C ASP A 46 -27.52 -0.69 -12.11
N PRO A 47 -26.49 -1.20 -12.83
CA PRO A 47 -25.47 -2.04 -12.22
C PRO A 47 -24.58 -1.26 -11.23
N ARG A 48 -24.74 0.07 -11.13
CA ARG A 48 -24.13 0.92 -10.10
C ARG A 48 -24.94 1.00 -8.81
N SER A 49 -26.18 0.50 -8.83
CA SER A 49 -27.05 0.40 -7.66
C SER A 49 -26.83 -0.94 -6.97
N PHE A 50 -26.32 -0.90 -5.74
CA PHE A 50 -26.04 -2.10 -4.97
C PHE A 50 -27.24 -2.51 -4.13
N THR A 51 -27.45 -3.82 -4.01
CA THR A 51 -28.39 -4.38 -3.03
C THR A 51 -27.62 -4.79 -1.78
N ARG A 52 -28.13 -4.43 -0.60
CA ARG A 52 -27.51 -4.82 0.67
C ARG A 52 -27.46 -6.34 0.79
N SER A 53 -26.26 -6.86 1.05
CA SER A 53 -26.01 -8.28 1.31
C SER A 53 -24.90 -8.41 2.35
N GLU A 54 -25.15 -9.19 3.40
CA GLU A 54 -24.14 -9.48 4.43
C GLU A 54 -23.21 -10.65 4.03
N ALA A 55 -23.51 -11.33 2.91
CA ALA A 55 -22.69 -12.42 2.40
C ALA A 55 -21.25 -11.93 2.16
N GLY A 56 -20.26 -12.68 2.67
CA GLY A 56 -18.85 -12.26 2.69
C GLY A 56 -18.40 -11.54 3.98
N GLY A 57 -19.29 -11.33 4.96
CA GLY A 57 -18.99 -10.62 6.21
C GLY A 57 -17.96 -11.32 7.12
N GLY A 58 -18.02 -12.64 7.28
CA GLY A 58 -16.99 -13.40 8.02
C GLY A 58 -16.82 -13.03 9.50
N ALA A 59 -15.68 -13.39 10.08
CA ALA A 59 -15.43 -13.20 11.52
C ALA A 59 -15.11 -11.75 11.90
N PHE A 60 -14.60 -10.94 10.98
CA PHE A 60 -14.09 -9.60 11.27
C PHE A 60 -15.17 -8.51 11.32
N GLY A 61 -16.33 -8.75 10.71
CA GLY A 61 -17.28 -7.69 10.41
C GLY A 61 -18.43 -8.14 9.50
N TYR A 62 -19.05 -7.17 8.84
CA TYR A 62 -20.11 -7.41 7.86
C TYR A 62 -20.14 -6.32 6.80
N TRP A 63 -20.71 -6.65 5.64
CA TRP A 63 -20.90 -5.71 4.54
C TRP A 63 -22.18 -4.88 4.73
N THR A 64 -22.10 -3.61 4.36
CA THR A 64 -23.21 -2.66 4.32
C THR A 64 -23.09 -1.77 3.07
N LEU A 65 -24.08 -0.92 2.86
CA LEU A 65 -23.96 0.26 2.00
C LEU A 65 -23.67 1.48 2.87
N ASP A 66 -22.80 2.36 2.39
CA ASP A 66 -22.45 3.62 3.04
C ASP A 66 -23.47 4.73 2.74
N ARG A 67 -23.15 5.95 3.18
CA ARG A 67 -23.98 7.16 2.97
C ARG A 67 -24.09 7.59 1.50
N MET A 68 -23.29 6.99 0.62
CA MET A 68 -23.27 7.21 -0.83
C MET A 68 -23.77 5.97 -1.59
N ASP A 69 -24.43 5.01 -0.94
CA ASP A 69 -24.88 3.75 -1.52
C ASP A 69 -23.76 2.89 -2.15
N LEU A 70 -22.51 3.10 -1.74
CA LEU A 70 -21.38 2.26 -2.12
C LEU A 70 -21.15 1.16 -1.08
N PRO A 71 -20.61 0.00 -1.49
CA PRO A 71 -20.18 -1.03 -0.56
C PRO A 71 -19.20 -0.51 0.50
N ALA A 72 -19.43 -0.89 1.75
CA ALA A 72 -18.51 -0.65 2.84
C ALA A 72 -18.49 -1.84 3.81
N TYR A 73 -17.33 -2.08 4.40
CA TYR A 73 -17.11 -3.16 5.36
C TYR A 73 -17.04 -2.61 6.78
N VAL A 74 -18.01 -2.98 7.62
CA VAL A 74 -18.04 -2.60 9.04
C VAL A 74 -17.19 -3.58 9.83
N TYR A 75 -16.03 -3.12 10.31
CA TYR A 75 -15.09 -3.94 11.09
C TYR A 75 -15.45 -3.90 12.58
N THR A 76 -16.01 -4.99 13.10
CA THR A 76 -16.54 -5.07 14.48
C THR A 76 -15.62 -5.79 15.45
N MET A 77 -14.65 -6.56 14.96
CA MET A 77 -13.82 -7.42 15.81
C MET A 77 -12.92 -6.62 16.76
N ASN A 78 -12.85 -7.02 18.04
CA ASN A 78 -11.80 -6.55 18.93
C ASN A 78 -10.56 -7.45 18.80
N GLN A 79 -9.58 -6.99 18.02
CA GLN A 79 -8.39 -7.76 17.69
C GLN A 79 -7.54 -8.17 18.90
N TYR A 80 -7.65 -7.44 20.01
CA TYR A 80 -6.92 -7.71 21.26
C TYR A 80 -7.59 -8.75 22.16
N ARG A 81 -8.85 -9.10 21.88
CA ARG A 81 -9.63 -10.05 22.70
C ARG A 81 -10.05 -11.29 21.93
N ASP A 82 -10.13 -11.20 20.61
CA ASP A 82 -10.57 -12.31 19.76
C ASP A 82 -9.36 -13.03 19.15
N PRO A 83 -9.12 -14.32 19.45
CA PRO A 83 -8.01 -15.07 18.87
C PRO A 83 -8.12 -15.24 17.35
N ARG A 84 -9.32 -15.10 16.77
CA ARG A 84 -9.53 -15.18 15.30
C ARG A 84 -8.96 -13.97 14.56
N ALA A 85 -8.53 -12.94 15.27
CA ALA A 85 -7.83 -11.80 14.67
C ALA A 85 -6.41 -12.13 14.20
N ALA A 86 -5.84 -13.25 14.64
CA ALA A 86 -4.51 -13.66 14.24
C ALA A 86 -4.50 -14.21 12.81
N TYR A 87 -3.48 -13.84 12.02
CA TYR A 87 -3.27 -14.37 10.67
C TYR A 87 -1.85 -14.95 10.50
N PRO A 88 -1.71 -16.01 9.68
CA PRO A 88 -0.40 -16.61 9.42
C PRO A 88 0.49 -15.63 8.63
N ASN A 89 1.77 -15.58 8.99
CA ASN A 89 2.78 -14.79 8.30
C ASN A 89 4.10 -15.58 8.21
N SER A 90 4.97 -15.17 7.28
CA SER A 90 6.26 -15.80 7.04
C SER A 90 7.24 -15.72 8.21
N GLU A 91 6.98 -14.84 9.16
CA GLU A 91 7.82 -14.63 10.35
C GLU A 91 7.35 -15.46 11.55
N ASN A 92 6.19 -16.13 11.44
CA ASN A 92 5.58 -16.93 12.51
C ASN A 92 5.42 -16.17 13.84
N ILE A 93 5.10 -14.87 13.76
CA ILE A 93 4.80 -14.01 14.91
C ILE A 93 3.29 -13.77 15.03
N ASP A 94 2.77 -13.46 16.21
CA ASP A 94 1.34 -13.12 16.38
C ASP A 94 1.06 -11.75 15.75
N ARG A 95 0.35 -11.73 14.62
CA ARG A 95 -0.02 -10.52 13.89
C ARG A 95 -1.53 -10.42 13.77
N ARG A 96 -2.02 -9.22 14.04
CA ARG A 96 -3.45 -8.88 14.22
C ARG A 96 -3.81 -7.53 13.59
N ASP A 97 -2.83 -6.90 12.96
CA ASP A 97 -2.89 -5.64 12.24
C ASP A 97 -3.52 -5.86 10.86
N HIS A 98 -4.85 -5.85 10.83
CA HIS A 98 -5.60 -5.81 9.59
C HIS A 98 -5.65 -4.37 9.08
N TRP A 99 -5.55 -4.20 7.77
CA TRP A 99 -5.54 -2.87 7.16
C TRP A 99 -6.37 -2.83 5.90
N HIS A 100 -6.72 -1.61 5.51
CA HIS A 100 -7.49 -1.25 4.34
C HIS A 100 -6.72 -0.17 3.58
N GLN A 101 -6.71 -0.30 2.25
CA GLN A 101 -6.09 0.68 1.37
C GLN A 101 -7.08 1.80 1.06
N ILE A 102 -6.61 3.04 1.20
CA ILE A 102 -7.25 4.23 0.64
C ILE A 102 -6.23 4.94 -0.24
N GLY A 103 -6.61 5.49 -1.38
CA GLY A 103 -5.65 6.16 -2.25
C GLY A 103 -6.32 6.85 -3.43
N ASN A 104 -5.52 7.56 -4.22
CA ASN A 104 -5.93 8.15 -5.49
C ASN A 104 -4.87 7.83 -6.55
N ASN A 105 -4.65 8.69 -7.54
CA ASN A 105 -3.65 8.42 -8.58
C ASN A 105 -2.19 8.61 -8.12
N ARG A 106 -1.92 9.10 -6.91
CA ARG A 106 -0.55 9.43 -6.47
C ARG A 106 -0.19 8.99 -5.06
N ILE A 107 -1.12 9.09 -4.12
CA ILE A 107 -0.89 8.79 -2.70
C ILE A 107 -1.69 7.57 -2.25
N THR A 108 -1.05 6.72 -1.45
CA THR A 108 -1.67 5.53 -0.84
C THR A 108 -1.61 5.62 0.68
N GLY A 109 -2.70 5.21 1.33
CA GLY A 109 -2.91 5.24 2.77
C GLY A 109 -3.22 3.83 3.27
N LEU A 110 -2.44 3.36 4.24
CA LEU A 110 -2.64 2.07 4.90
C LEU A 110 -3.39 2.31 6.21
N ALA A 111 -4.72 2.24 6.15
CA ALA A 111 -5.61 2.44 7.29
C ALA A 111 -5.77 1.16 8.10
N THR A 112 -5.36 1.17 9.36
CA THR A 112 -5.33 -0.04 10.20
C THR A 112 -6.54 -0.16 11.12
N ASN A 113 -6.89 -1.39 11.46
CA ASN A 113 -7.86 -1.69 12.51
C ASN A 113 -7.44 -1.14 13.89
N ASP A 114 -6.17 -0.79 14.10
CA ASP A 114 -5.69 -0.10 15.29
C ASP A 114 -6.06 1.40 15.33
N GLY A 115 -6.59 1.93 14.22
CA GLY A 115 -7.13 3.29 14.15
C GLY A 115 -6.12 4.33 13.69
N TYR A 116 -4.98 3.92 13.11
CA TYR A 116 -4.00 4.82 12.51
C TYR A 116 -3.92 4.63 10.99
N VAL A 117 -3.38 5.61 10.28
CA VAL A 117 -3.16 5.61 8.83
C VAL A 117 -1.70 5.95 8.55
N GLN A 118 -1.01 5.11 7.77
CA GLN A 118 0.31 5.42 7.23
C GLN A 118 0.19 5.89 5.78
N ALA A 119 0.80 7.02 5.45
CA ALA A 119 0.82 7.60 4.11
C ALA A 119 2.08 7.19 3.35
N TYR A 120 1.90 6.87 2.06
CA TYR A 120 2.92 6.36 1.16
C TYR A 120 2.81 7.01 -0.22
N ILE A 121 3.95 7.32 -0.82
CA ILE A 121 4.09 7.65 -2.25
C ILE A 121 5.29 6.90 -2.84
N ALA A 122 5.43 6.95 -4.16
CA ALA A 122 6.54 6.33 -4.86
C ALA A 122 7.19 7.19 -5.96
N ASP A 123 6.96 8.51 -5.95
CA ASP A 123 7.49 9.46 -6.95
C ASP A 123 8.97 9.25 -7.26
N ARG A 124 9.81 9.04 -6.22
CA ARG A 124 11.26 8.83 -6.34
C ARG A 124 11.70 7.59 -5.56
N GLY A 125 10.92 6.52 -5.70
CA GLY A 125 11.04 5.31 -4.88
C GLY A 125 10.12 5.34 -3.67
N GLY A 126 9.87 4.17 -3.09
CA GLY A 126 8.90 4.03 -2.01
C GLY A 126 9.25 4.87 -0.78
N PHE A 127 8.27 5.65 -0.31
CA PHE A 127 8.48 6.61 0.77
C PHE A 127 7.26 6.68 1.68
N PHE A 128 7.43 6.30 2.94
CA PHE A 128 6.42 6.56 3.97
C PHE A 128 6.64 7.93 4.60
N PHE A 129 5.56 8.65 4.90
CA PHE A 129 5.63 9.96 5.57
C PHE A 129 5.76 9.82 7.09
N ASN A 130 5.09 8.80 7.62
CA ASN A 130 4.79 8.62 9.04
C ASN A 130 4.87 7.13 9.43
N ARG A 131 6.03 6.51 9.19
CA ARG A 131 6.21 5.06 9.42
C ARG A 131 5.96 4.70 10.89
N PHE A 132 5.22 3.62 11.13
CA PHE A 132 4.95 3.08 12.45
C PHE A 132 4.97 1.55 12.47
N GLU A 133 5.57 0.98 13.51
CA GLU A 133 5.68 -0.46 13.71
C GLU A 133 4.93 -0.89 14.97
N ALA A 134 3.71 -1.40 14.76
CA ALA A 134 2.90 -1.97 15.81
C ALA A 134 3.35 -3.41 16.12
N GLY A 135 4.34 -3.60 17.01
CA GLY A 135 4.78 -4.92 17.43
C GLY A 135 5.63 -4.88 18.69
N GLU A 136 5.43 -5.83 19.61
CA GLU A 136 6.28 -5.98 20.79
C GLU A 136 7.72 -6.25 20.35
N GLN A 137 8.62 -5.42 20.87
CA GLN A 137 10.06 -5.46 20.64
C GLN A 137 10.57 -6.88 20.82
N THR A 138 11.25 -7.44 19.82
CA THR A 138 12.15 -8.58 20.05
C THR A 138 13.18 -8.15 21.09
N GLY A 139 13.02 -8.61 22.34
CA GLY A 139 13.93 -8.30 23.43
C GLY A 139 15.37 -8.66 23.06
N CYS A 140 16.34 -7.96 23.67
CA CYS A 140 17.78 -8.09 23.40
C CYS A 140 18.32 -9.53 23.37
N PHE A 141 17.63 -10.47 24.05
CA PHE A 141 17.96 -11.89 24.08
C PHE A 141 17.70 -12.62 22.74
N GLY A 142 16.65 -12.23 22.00
CA GLY A 142 16.32 -12.80 20.69
C GLY A 142 17.31 -12.38 19.60
N LEU A 143 17.78 -11.13 19.65
CA LEU A 143 18.81 -10.61 18.76
C LEU A 143 20.16 -11.31 19.00
N LEU A 144 20.53 -11.55 20.27
CA LEU A 144 21.78 -12.22 20.63
C LEU A 144 21.84 -13.69 20.15
N LEU A 145 20.74 -14.43 20.32
CA LEU A 145 20.64 -15.83 19.86
C LEU A 145 20.67 -15.95 18.34
N ALA A 146 20.06 -15.01 17.63
CA ALA A 146 20.05 -15.01 16.17
C ALA A 146 21.40 -14.60 15.56
N VAL A 147 22.11 -13.65 16.17
CA VAL A 147 23.49 -13.31 15.78
C VAL A 147 24.44 -14.51 16.02
N LEU A 148 24.26 -15.23 17.13
CA LEU A 148 24.95 -16.50 17.38
C LEU A 148 24.62 -17.56 16.32
N GLY A 149 23.36 -17.66 15.90
CA GLY A 149 22.93 -18.52 14.78
C GLY A 149 23.66 -18.20 13.47
N ILE A 150 23.74 -16.92 13.10
CA ILE A 150 24.45 -16.46 11.89
C ILE A 150 25.95 -16.76 11.96
N ILE A 151 26.59 -16.54 13.12
CA ILE A 151 28.02 -16.84 13.32
C ILE A 151 28.30 -18.34 13.24
N ILE A 152 27.35 -19.19 13.64
CA ILE A 152 27.48 -20.66 13.60
C ILE A 152 27.13 -21.21 12.20
N GLN A 153 26.16 -20.64 11.48
CA GLN A 153 25.74 -21.10 10.14
C GLN A 153 26.66 -20.61 9.00
N ALA A 154 27.24 -19.42 9.09
CA ALA A 154 28.12 -18.88 8.06
C ALA A 154 29.32 -19.80 7.73
N PRO A 155 30.07 -20.38 8.70
CA PRO A 155 31.15 -21.31 8.39
C PRO A 155 30.64 -22.67 7.85
N LEU A 156 29.43 -23.11 8.20
CA LEU A 156 28.86 -24.37 7.70
C LEU A 156 28.45 -24.30 6.22
N ASN A 157 27.99 -23.14 5.74
CA ASN A 157 27.67 -22.95 4.32
C ASN A 157 28.93 -22.69 3.47
N ILE A 158 29.96 -22.04 4.04
CA ILE A 158 31.26 -21.85 3.38
C ILE A 158 31.99 -23.19 3.21
N ILE A 159 31.92 -24.08 4.21
CA ILE A 159 32.48 -25.45 4.11
C ILE A 159 31.74 -26.30 3.06
N ARG A 160 30.44 -26.02 2.81
CA ARG A 160 29.68 -26.68 1.73
C ARG A 160 30.07 -26.20 0.33
N HIS A 161 30.49 -24.95 0.19
CA HIS A 161 30.93 -24.37 -1.09
C HIS A 161 32.42 -24.53 -1.39
N LEU A 162 33.25 -24.88 -0.41
CA LEU A 162 34.67 -25.20 -0.63
C LEU A 162 34.90 -26.56 -1.33
N PHE A 163 33.84 -27.34 -1.58
CA PHE A 163 33.91 -28.64 -2.27
C PHE A 163 33.13 -28.69 -3.60
N SER A 164 32.63 -27.56 -4.11
CA SER A 164 32.10 -27.46 -5.47
C SER A 164 33.08 -26.68 -6.33
N GLU A 165 33.81 -27.37 -7.21
CA GLU A 165 34.60 -26.75 -8.26
C GLU A 165 33.64 -26.14 -9.29
N ASP A 166 33.29 -24.86 -9.13
CA ASP A 166 32.91 -23.97 -10.22
C ASP A 166 33.11 -22.51 -9.77
N ASN A 167 34.21 -21.93 -10.25
CA ASN A 167 34.66 -20.58 -9.96
C ASN A 167 33.97 -19.55 -10.87
N VAL A 168 32.78 -19.06 -10.53
CA VAL A 168 32.28 -17.78 -11.07
C VAL A 168 31.33 -17.08 -10.10
N ILE A 169 31.81 -16.56 -8.95
CA ILE A 169 31.10 -15.48 -8.25
C ILE A 169 32.12 -14.55 -7.59
N ASN A 170 32.50 -13.51 -8.32
CA ASN A 170 33.12 -12.31 -7.74
C ASN A 170 32.54 -11.09 -8.46
N GLN A 171 31.25 -10.80 -8.31
CA GLN A 171 30.74 -9.46 -8.59
C GLN A 171 29.35 -9.07 -8.02
N VAL A 172 28.88 -9.67 -6.94
CA VAL A 172 27.99 -8.95 -5.99
C VAL A 172 28.35 -9.42 -4.59
N ARG A 173 29.15 -8.64 -3.86
CA ARG A 173 29.17 -8.78 -2.41
C ARG A 173 28.05 -7.91 -1.88
N PRO A 174 26.94 -8.46 -1.35
CA PRO A 174 26.21 -7.73 -0.33
C PRO A 174 27.25 -7.31 0.70
N ASP A 175 27.27 -6.04 1.08
CA ASP A 175 28.23 -5.53 2.08
C ASP A 175 27.81 -5.99 3.47
N VAL A 176 27.71 -7.31 3.65
CA VAL A 176 27.49 -8.04 4.89
C VAL A 176 28.53 -7.59 5.91
N GLY A 177 29.73 -7.20 5.45
CA GLY A 177 30.77 -6.59 6.28
C GLY A 177 30.41 -5.20 6.81
N ARG A 178 29.72 -4.34 6.05
CA ARG A 178 29.19 -3.05 6.52
C ARG A 178 27.94 -3.24 7.40
N GLN A 179 27.06 -4.17 7.07
CA GLN A 179 25.89 -4.51 7.90
C GLN A 179 26.30 -5.14 9.25
N LEU A 180 27.30 -6.02 9.26
CA LEU A 180 27.89 -6.58 10.49
C LEU A 180 28.69 -5.54 11.28
N ARG A 181 29.45 -4.65 10.61
CA ARG A 181 30.15 -3.54 11.28
C ARG A 181 29.15 -2.57 11.93
N ALA A 182 28.09 -2.20 11.22
CA ALA A 182 27.00 -1.39 11.79
C ALA A 182 26.34 -2.07 13.00
N ALA A 183 26.10 -3.40 12.93
CA ALA A 183 25.57 -4.17 14.06
C ALA A 183 26.57 -4.28 15.24
N MET A 184 27.88 -4.30 14.98
CA MET A 184 28.93 -4.31 16.01
C MET A 184 29.17 -2.92 16.62
N GLU A 185 29.04 -1.85 15.85
CA GLU A 185 29.11 -0.45 16.31
C GLU A 185 27.90 -0.09 17.19
N MET A 186 26.72 -0.69 16.96
CA MET A 186 25.55 -0.55 17.84
C MET A 186 25.77 -1.01 19.29
N ARG A 187 26.79 -1.83 19.56
CA ARG A 187 27.11 -2.27 20.93
C ARG A 187 27.63 -1.13 21.83
N SER A 188 28.11 -0.03 21.24
CA SER A 188 28.61 1.14 21.98
C SER A 188 27.61 2.30 22.07
N ALA A 189 26.60 2.34 21.20
CA ALA A 189 25.51 3.31 21.25
C ALA A 189 24.36 2.78 22.12
N ARG A 190 24.38 3.11 23.42
CA ARG A 190 23.25 2.86 24.34
C ARG A 190 21.92 3.30 23.71
N THR A 191 21.01 2.33 23.50
CA THR A 191 19.53 2.44 23.61
C THR A 191 18.96 3.87 23.57
N ARG A 192 18.92 4.48 22.39
CA ARG A 192 18.21 5.76 22.16
C ARG A 192 17.33 5.79 20.92
N ASP A 193 17.24 4.71 20.16
CA ASP A 193 16.49 4.67 18.90
C ASP A 193 15.63 3.40 18.78
N LEU A 194 14.41 3.49 19.30
CA LEU A 194 13.24 2.72 18.83
C LEU A 194 12.10 3.72 18.61
N THR A 195 12.36 4.76 17.80
CA THR A 195 11.44 5.86 17.43
C THR A 195 10.47 6.24 18.55
N ASN A 196 11.01 6.82 19.64
CA ASN A 196 10.15 7.36 20.71
C ASN A 196 9.15 8.32 20.07
N HIS A 197 7.88 8.17 20.46
CA HIS A 197 6.78 9.06 20.06
C HIS A 197 6.40 9.09 18.57
N ALA A 198 6.81 8.09 17.79
CA ALA A 198 6.32 7.92 16.42
C ALA A 198 5.10 6.98 16.39
N TYR A 199 3.89 7.50 16.13
CA TYR A 199 2.64 6.75 16.20
C TYR A 199 1.80 6.83 14.92
N ALA A 200 2.43 7.12 13.78
CA ALA A 200 1.81 7.32 12.46
C ALA A 200 0.87 8.52 12.37
N GLY A 201 -0.35 8.45 12.89
CA GLY A 201 -1.37 9.48 12.70
C GLY A 201 -2.62 8.96 12.04
N GLY A 202 -3.44 9.86 11.50
CA GLY A 202 -4.78 9.47 11.04
C GLY A 202 -5.76 9.25 12.20
N PHE A 203 -5.53 9.92 13.33
CA PHE A 203 -6.42 9.99 14.48
C PHE A 203 -6.16 11.30 15.24
N GLY A 204 -7.04 11.65 16.17
CA GLY A 204 -6.88 12.83 17.02
C GLY A 204 -6.97 12.53 18.51
N TYR A 205 -6.72 13.55 19.31
CA TYR A 205 -6.97 13.57 20.74
C TYR A 205 -8.08 14.56 21.06
N VAL A 206 -8.85 14.24 22.10
CA VAL A 206 -9.92 15.09 22.60
C VAL A 206 -9.60 15.46 24.04
N HIS A 207 -9.75 16.72 24.40
CA HIS A 207 -9.92 17.14 25.79
C HIS A 207 -11.34 17.72 25.95
N ASP A 208 -12.18 17.06 26.73
CA ASP A 208 -13.63 17.36 26.84
C ASP A 208 -13.97 18.45 27.87
N GLY A 209 -12.96 19.13 28.39
CA GLY A 209 -13.05 20.13 29.48
C GLY A 209 -12.69 19.54 30.85
N GLU A 210 -12.77 18.22 31.02
CA GLU A 210 -12.41 17.52 32.25
C GLU A 210 -11.22 16.57 32.06
N GLN A 211 -11.18 15.84 30.94
CA GLN A 211 -10.16 14.84 30.69
C GLN A 211 -9.78 14.73 29.21
N GLY A 212 -8.48 14.46 28.99
CA GLY A 212 -7.93 14.08 27.68
C GLY A 212 -8.10 12.60 27.35
N TRP A 213 -8.29 12.26 26.07
CA TRP A 213 -8.33 10.88 25.58
C TRP A 213 -8.00 10.76 24.09
N CYS A 214 -7.58 9.56 23.67
CA CYS A 214 -7.19 9.25 22.29
C CYS A 214 -8.33 8.60 21.50
N THR A 215 -8.48 8.99 20.22
CA THR A 215 -9.51 8.43 19.32
C THR A 215 -9.05 7.17 18.58
N ALA A 216 -7.73 6.90 18.50
CA ALA A 216 -7.21 5.67 17.90
C ALA A 216 -7.70 4.44 18.67
N TYR A 217 -8.17 3.41 17.94
CA TYR A 217 -8.70 2.21 18.56
C TYR A 217 -7.70 1.58 19.53
N ARG A 218 -6.41 1.52 19.18
CA ARG A 218 -5.34 0.97 20.01
C ARG A 218 -5.20 1.65 21.37
N TYR A 219 -5.45 2.95 21.45
CA TYR A 219 -5.17 3.79 22.63
C TYR A 219 -6.44 4.34 23.30
N ARG A 220 -7.61 3.93 22.82
CA ARG A 220 -8.91 4.42 23.29
C ARG A 220 -9.17 4.10 24.78
N PRO A 221 -10.03 4.89 25.45
CA PRO A 221 -10.57 4.52 26.75
C PRO A 221 -11.33 3.18 26.71
N LEU A 222 -11.13 2.31 27.70
CA LEU A 222 -11.73 0.96 27.73
C LEU A 222 -13.27 0.95 27.72
N LYS A 223 -13.92 2.02 28.21
CA LYS A 223 -15.38 2.16 28.26
C LYS A 223 -15.97 2.91 27.06
N SER A 224 -15.14 3.28 26.08
CA SER A 224 -15.63 3.94 24.87
C SER A 224 -16.42 2.99 23.98
N SER A 225 -17.42 3.53 23.28
CA SER A 225 -18.04 2.87 22.13
C SER A 225 -17.27 3.24 20.88
N THR A 226 -16.99 2.28 20.00
CA THR A 226 -16.23 2.52 18.76
C THR A 226 -16.80 1.81 17.56
N ALA A 227 -16.72 2.44 16.39
CA ALA A 227 -16.96 1.83 15.10
C ALA A 227 -15.77 2.11 14.15
N ARG A 228 -15.52 1.17 13.23
CA ARG A 228 -14.53 1.28 12.16
C ARG A 228 -15.17 0.79 10.87
N ILE A 229 -15.10 1.58 9.81
CA ILE A 229 -15.69 1.26 8.51
C ILE A 229 -14.61 1.45 7.45
N PHE A 230 -14.37 0.39 6.67
CA PHE A 230 -13.55 0.43 5.47
C PHE A 230 -14.49 0.63 4.28
N GLY A 231 -14.46 1.82 3.69
CA GLY A 231 -15.32 2.16 2.55
C GLY A 231 -14.53 2.33 1.27
N MET A 232 -15.21 2.42 0.14
CA MET A 232 -14.54 2.62 -1.14
C MET A 232 -13.96 4.04 -1.21
N GLY A 233 -12.66 4.15 -0.99
CA GLY A 233 -11.91 5.41 -1.04
C GLY A 233 -11.72 6.07 0.32
N TYR A 234 -12.22 5.49 1.41
CA TYR A 234 -12.16 6.13 2.73
C TYR A 234 -12.05 5.16 3.90
N TYR A 235 -11.49 5.65 4.99
CA TYR A 235 -11.53 5.02 6.30
C TYR A 235 -12.30 5.89 7.28
N GLU A 236 -13.33 5.32 7.89
CA GLU A 236 -14.13 6.01 8.91
C GLU A 236 -13.96 5.36 10.28
N THR A 237 -13.73 6.21 11.29
CA THR A 237 -13.75 5.82 12.70
C THR A 237 -14.78 6.65 13.44
N THR A 238 -15.46 6.02 14.38
CA THR A 238 -16.32 6.71 15.35
C THR A 238 -15.89 6.29 16.74
N ILE A 239 -15.82 7.24 17.65
CA ILE A 239 -15.69 7.00 19.08
C ILE A 239 -16.71 7.85 19.85
N VAL A 240 -17.36 7.24 20.83
CA VAL A 240 -18.21 7.95 21.79
C VAL A 240 -17.68 7.67 23.19
N TYR A 241 -17.35 8.73 23.91
CA TYR A 241 -16.86 8.65 25.27
C TYR A 241 -17.20 9.95 26.02
N ARG A 242 -17.69 9.81 27.26
CA ARG A 242 -18.08 10.95 28.13
C ARG A 242 -19.00 11.94 27.41
N ASP A 243 -19.98 11.37 26.72
CA ASP A 243 -21.02 12.09 25.97
C ASP A 243 -20.48 13.03 24.89
N ILE A 244 -19.24 12.81 24.42
CA ILE A 244 -18.70 13.41 23.21
C ILE A 244 -18.55 12.33 22.15
N ARG A 245 -19.18 12.54 21.00
CA ARG A 245 -19.00 11.72 19.80
C ARG A 245 -18.01 12.41 18.87
N ALA A 246 -16.98 11.68 18.46
CA ALA A 246 -16.08 12.07 17.38
C ALA A 246 -16.19 11.05 16.25
N GLU A 247 -16.69 11.48 15.10
CA GLU A 247 -16.68 10.74 13.83
C GLU A 247 -15.59 11.34 12.94
N ARG A 248 -14.73 10.51 12.36
CA ARG A 248 -13.62 10.96 11.53
C ARG A 248 -13.53 10.11 10.27
N ILE A 249 -13.43 10.76 9.11
CA ILE A 249 -13.33 10.13 7.80
C ILE A 249 -12.04 10.62 7.13
N VAL A 250 -11.16 9.68 6.76
CA VAL A 250 -9.93 9.95 5.98
C VAL A 250 -10.08 9.39 4.59
N TYR A 251 -9.74 10.18 3.58
CA TYR A 251 -9.77 9.76 2.18
C TYR A 251 -8.73 10.53 1.37
N ALA A 252 -8.25 9.92 0.29
CA ALA A 252 -7.54 10.65 -0.74
C ALA A 252 -8.59 11.22 -1.72
N PRO A 253 -8.60 12.53 -1.98
CA PRO A 253 -9.60 13.12 -2.87
C PRO A 253 -9.37 12.65 -4.31
N ALA A 254 -10.43 12.69 -5.11
CA ALA A 254 -10.39 12.35 -6.53
C ALA A 254 -9.26 13.07 -7.30
N GLY A 255 -8.61 12.34 -8.19
CA GLY A 255 -7.55 12.87 -9.04
C GLY A 255 -6.15 12.53 -8.52
N ASP A 256 -5.23 13.48 -8.66
CA ASP A 256 -3.78 13.25 -8.54
C ASP A 256 -3.11 14.06 -7.40
N ASP A 257 -3.89 14.82 -6.64
CA ASP A 257 -3.35 15.62 -5.55
C ASP A 257 -2.84 14.67 -4.43
N PRO A 258 -1.55 14.71 -4.04
CA PRO A 258 -0.95 13.79 -3.06
C PRO A 258 -1.27 14.19 -1.61
N VAL A 259 -2.56 14.21 -1.28
CA VAL A 259 -3.10 14.66 0.00
C VAL A 259 -4.19 13.73 0.51
N PHE A 260 -4.25 13.53 1.82
CA PHE A 260 -5.42 13.01 2.51
C PHE A 260 -6.23 14.15 3.09
N ILE A 261 -7.54 14.11 2.89
CA ILE A 261 -8.49 14.95 3.60
C ILE A 261 -9.02 14.18 4.81
N ALA A 262 -9.01 14.82 5.97
CA ALA A 262 -9.59 14.31 7.20
C ALA A 262 -10.77 15.21 7.61
N ASP A 263 -11.99 14.69 7.45
CA ASP A 263 -13.21 15.31 7.94
C ASP A 263 -13.51 14.80 9.36
N VAL A 264 -13.72 15.71 10.31
CA VAL A 264 -14.05 15.38 11.72
C VAL A 264 -15.38 16.02 12.09
N MET A 265 -16.31 15.24 12.61
CA MET A 265 -17.56 15.71 13.21
C MET A 265 -17.52 15.46 14.71
N LEU A 266 -17.52 16.54 15.48
CA LEU A 266 -17.64 16.51 16.93
C LEU A 266 -19.09 16.80 17.30
N ARG A 267 -19.68 15.99 18.17
CA ARG A 267 -21.03 16.18 18.67
C ARG A 267 -21.08 16.06 20.19
N ASN A 268 -21.77 16.99 20.81
CA ASN A 268 -22.11 16.93 22.22
C ASN A 268 -23.41 16.12 22.41
N GLU A 269 -23.30 14.95 23.02
CA GLU A 269 -24.42 14.06 23.36
C GLU A 269 -24.89 14.23 24.82
N SER A 270 -24.30 15.17 25.58
CA SER A 270 -24.73 15.51 26.94
C SER A 270 -25.87 16.53 26.96
N ASP A 271 -26.39 16.82 28.16
CA ASP A 271 -27.41 17.83 28.44
C ASP A 271 -26.84 19.19 28.87
N GLU A 272 -25.51 19.33 28.89
CA GLU A 272 -24.80 20.56 29.24
C GLU A 272 -23.98 21.10 28.07
N THR A 273 -23.73 22.41 28.02
CA THR A 273 -22.79 22.98 27.05
C THR A 273 -21.37 22.52 27.37
N ARG A 274 -20.64 22.03 26.37
CA ARG A 274 -19.27 21.52 26.50
C ARG A 274 -18.28 22.30 25.63
N THR A 275 -17.14 22.65 26.20
CA THR A 275 -15.99 23.16 25.42
C THR A 275 -15.02 22.01 25.21
N VAL A 276 -14.76 21.71 23.94
CA VAL A 276 -13.97 20.55 23.51
C VAL A 276 -12.76 21.05 22.73
N ARG A 277 -11.57 20.59 23.11
CA ARG A 277 -10.35 20.74 22.33
C ARG A 277 -10.09 19.49 21.51
N TRP A 278 -9.90 19.66 20.20
CA TRP A 278 -9.49 18.63 19.26
C TRP A 278 -8.04 18.86 18.83
N TYR A 279 -7.21 17.86 19.00
CA TYR A 279 -5.82 17.85 18.54
C TYR A 279 -5.73 16.88 17.37
N GLU A 280 -5.66 17.40 16.14
CA GLU A 280 -5.43 16.58 14.95
C GLU A 280 -3.96 16.17 14.90
N TYR A 281 -3.67 14.87 14.90
CA TYR A 281 -2.31 14.35 14.93
C TYR A 281 -1.95 13.59 13.65
N TRP A 282 -0.84 14.02 13.04
CA TRP A 282 -0.13 13.28 12.02
C TRP A 282 1.36 13.31 12.31
N ASP A 283 2.00 12.16 12.27
CA ASP A 283 3.41 12.04 12.61
C ASP A 283 4.32 12.51 11.49
N VAL A 284 5.57 12.83 11.84
CA VAL A 284 6.64 13.17 10.90
C VAL A 284 7.77 12.17 11.11
N ASN A 285 7.62 11.01 10.49
CA ASN A 285 8.60 9.92 10.56
C ASN A 285 8.87 9.39 9.15
N PRO A 286 9.53 10.22 8.30
CA PRO A 286 9.79 9.86 6.91
C PRO A 286 10.62 8.58 6.86
N HIS A 287 10.35 7.70 5.91
CA HIS A 287 11.06 6.44 5.79
C HIS A 287 11.22 6.07 4.31
N GLN A 288 12.43 6.31 3.79
CA GLN A 288 12.81 5.93 2.44
C GLN A 288 13.01 4.41 2.37
N LEU A 289 12.27 3.74 1.50
CA LEU A 289 12.39 2.31 1.27
C LEU A 289 13.53 2.02 0.29
N GLU A 290 14.77 2.23 0.73
CA GLU A 290 15.93 1.71 0.00
C GLU A 290 15.84 0.18 -0.13
N LEU A 291 16.23 -0.35 -1.29
CA LEU A 291 16.14 -1.77 -1.60
C LEU A 291 16.88 -2.66 -0.59
N GLN A 292 16.14 -3.57 0.05
CA GLN A 292 16.65 -4.56 0.99
C GLN A 292 15.99 -5.93 0.74
N TRP A 293 16.68 -6.82 0.03
CA TRP A 293 16.17 -8.16 -0.29
C TRP A 293 16.04 -9.09 0.93
N LEU A 294 16.86 -8.89 1.96
CA LEU A 294 16.81 -9.63 3.22
C LEU A 294 16.13 -8.76 4.27
N ARG A 295 14.84 -9.02 4.53
CA ARG A 295 13.99 -8.11 5.30
C ARG A 295 13.09 -8.79 6.34
N THR A 296 13.30 -10.08 6.60
CA THR A 296 12.56 -10.86 7.59
C THR A 296 13.42 -11.24 8.78
N GLY A 297 12.80 -11.41 9.95
CA GLY A 297 13.51 -11.82 11.16
C GLY A 297 14.58 -10.81 11.57
N VAL A 298 15.81 -11.24 11.83
CA VAL A 298 16.85 -10.35 12.39
C VAL A 298 17.42 -9.32 11.45
N PHE A 299 17.17 -9.45 10.15
CA PHE A 299 17.52 -8.42 9.19
C PHE A 299 16.56 -7.22 9.25
N ALA A 300 15.33 -7.43 9.75
CA ALA A 300 14.33 -6.37 9.83
C ALA A 300 14.82 -5.21 10.72
N PRO A 301 15.15 -5.40 12.02
CA PRO A 301 15.57 -4.27 12.86
C PRO A 301 16.84 -3.56 12.36
N VAL A 302 17.78 -4.31 11.77
CA VAL A 302 19.04 -3.77 11.23
C VAL A 302 18.78 -2.85 10.04
N GLY A 303 17.97 -3.30 9.09
CA GLY A 303 17.67 -2.50 7.91
C GLY A 303 16.78 -1.29 8.21
N ASP A 304 15.90 -1.33 9.22
CA ASP A 304 15.17 -0.12 9.65
C ASP A 304 16.10 0.90 10.28
N ALA A 305 17.06 0.44 11.09
CA ALA A 305 18.06 1.33 11.67
C ALA A 305 18.92 2.00 10.59
N ALA A 306 19.25 1.28 9.51
CA ALA A 306 19.94 1.85 8.36
C ALA A 306 19.10 2.92 7.64
N ARG A 307 17.82 2.64 7.35
CA ARG A 307 16.90 3.61 6.74
C ARG A 307 16.66 4.84 7.64
N ARG A 308 16.59 4.66 8.97
CA ARG A 308 16.56 5.80 9.92
C ARG A 308 17.86 6.60 9.92
N ALA A 309 19.00 5.92 9.84
CA ALA A 309 20.30 6.58 9.78
C ALA A 309 20.45 7.44 8.52
N LEU A 310 19.88 7.01 7.39
CA LEU A 310 19.87 7.77 6.15
C LEU A 310 19.25 9.15 6.34
N ASN A 311 18.10 9.25 7.01
CA ASN A 311 17.41 10.52 7.24
C ASN A 311 18.24 11.52 8.06
N ARG A 312 19.18 11.04 8.89
CA ARG A 312 20.07 11.92 9.68
C ARG A 312 21.11 12.64 8.83
N ASN A 313 21.28 12.25 7.57
CA ASN A 313 22.13 12.97 6.61
C ASN A 313 21.47 14.25 6.07
N PHE A 314 20.16 14.42 6.27
CA PHE A 314 19.41 15.58 5.82
C PHE A 314 19.29 16.59 6.96
N THR A 315 19.32 17.88 6.62
CA THR A 315 18.95 18.92 7.58
C THR A 315 17.43 19.04 7.60
N GLN A 316 16.82 18.67 8.72
CA GLN A 316 15.37 18.57 8.86
C GLN A 316 14.83 19.80 9.58
N THR A 317 13.75 20.39 9.07
CA THR A 317 13.11 21.57 9.66
C THR A 317 11.59 21.49 9.58
N ILE A 318 10.89 22.04 10.56
CA ILE A 318 9.46 22.36 10.45
C ILE A 318 9.28 23.86 10.52
N ARG A 319 8.42 24.39 9.64
CA ARG A 319 7.97 25.78 9.68
C ARG A 319 6.46 25.90 9.73
N HIS A 320 6.00 26.99 10.32
CA HIS A 320 4.61 27.40 10.26
C HIS A 320 4.36 28.23 8.98
N GLU A 321 3.29 27.92 8.26
CA GLU A 321 2.81 28.65 7.08
C GLU A 321 1.42 29.25 7.36
N PRO A 322 1.36 30.49 7.92
CA PRO A 322 0.11 31.11 8.34
C PRO A 322 -0.91 31.29 7.22
N ALA A 323 -0.46 31.56 5.99
CA ALA A 323 -1.37 31.76 4.85
C ALA A 323 -2.25 30.54 4.54
N HIS A 324 -1.79 29.34 4.92
CA HIS A 324 -2.48 28.08 4.68
C HIS A 324 -2.98 27.41 5.97
N HIS A 325 -2.73 28.02 7.14
CA HIS A 325 -2.94 27.43 8.47
C HIS A 325 -2.25 26.06 8.59
N ALA A 326 -0.99 26.01 8.15
CA ALA A 326 -0.27 24.75 7.96
C ALA A 326 1.07 24.68 8.70
N LEU A 327 1.46 23.47 9.06
CA LEU A 327 2.84 23.11 9.39
C LEU A 327 3.44 22.41 8.18
N ARG A 328 4.71 22.72 7.87
CA ARG A 328 5.43 22.12 6.75
C ARG A 328 6.80 21.63 7.21
N TYR A 329 7.09 20.37 6.92
CA TYR A 329 8.35 19.70 7.19
C TYR A 329 9.18 19.59 5.90
N HIS A 330 10.46 19.90 6.01
CA HIS A 330 11.41 19.87 4.91
C HIS A 330 12.67 19.09 5.29
N MET A 331 13.13 18.23 4.38
CA MET A 331 14.43 17.56 4.45
C MET A 331 15.38 18.17 3.42
N GLU A 332 16.22 19.10 3.86
CA GLU A 332 17.22 19.71 2.98
C GLU A 332 18.35 18.69 2.72
N PRO A 333 18.67 18.39 1.45
CA PRO A 333 19.75 17.48 1.10
C PRO A 333 21.13 17.95 1.61
N PRO A 334 22.08 17.03 1.82
CA PRO A 334 23.47 17.41 2.07
C PRO A 334 24.08 18.11 0.85
N ALA A 335 25.11 18.94 1.08
CA ALA A 335 25.73 19.77 0.04
C ALA A 335 26.36 18.98 -1.13
N ASP A 336 26.69 17.71 -0.91
CA ASP A 336 27.24 16.79 -1.90
C ASP A 336 26.18 15.87 -2.55
N ALA A 337 24.89 16.15 -2.35
CA ALA A 337 23.81 15.41 -2.99
C ALA A 337 23.95 15.44 -4.54
N PRO A 338 23.72 14.29 -5.21
CA PRO A 338 23.74 14.22 -6.67
C PRO A 338 22.61 15.06 -7.28
N PRO A 339 22.73 15.47 -8.55
CA PRO A 339 21.64 16.15 -9.27
C PRO A 339 20.30 15.39 -9.22
N PRO A 340 19.14 16.09 -9.22
CA PRO A 340 17.82 15.45 -9.09
C PRO A 340 17.46 14.43 -10.19
N ASP A 341 18.00 14.55 -11.38
CA ASP A 341 17.77 13.66 -12.52
C ASP A 341 18.67 12.41 -12.50
N LYS A 342 19.67 12.37 -11.61
CA LYS A 342 20.60 11.26 -11.53
C LYS A 342 19.94 10.02 -10.93
N ILE A 343 20.15 8.87 -11.59
CA ILE A 343 19.79 7.55 -11.06
C ILE A 343 20.51 7.32 -9.73
N ASP A 344 19.74 7.07 -8.66
CA ASP A 344 20.29 6.83 -7.33
C ASP A 344 19.34 5.98 -6.47
N LYS A 345 19.92 5.23 -5.53
CA LYS A 345 19.19 4.39 -4.57
C LYS A 345 18.54 5.22 -3.48
N VAL A 346 19.15 6.36 -3.15
CA VAL A 346 18.66 7.30 -2.16
C VAL A 346 17.83 8.37 -2.84
N ASN A 347 16.67 8.67 -2.27
CA ASN A 347 15.93 9.85 -2.65
C ASN A 347 16.51 11.06 -1.91
N TYR A 348 17.44 11.76 -2.55
CA TYR A 348 18.02 13.02 -2.03
C TYR A 348 17.07 14.21 -2.09
N TYR A 349 15.93 14.09 -2.79
CA TYR A 349 14.96 15.17 -2.94
C TYR A 349 13.57 14.64 -2.55
N PRO A 350 13.38 14.20 -1.29
CA PRO A 350 12.05 13.82 -0.81
C PRO A 350 11.13 15.04 -0.84
N PRO A 351 9.81 14.83 -1.00
CA PRO A 351 8.87 15.93 -0.95
C PRO A 351 8.78 16.52 0.46
N ASP A 352 8.28 17.75 0.55
CA ASP A 352 7.91 18.36 1.82
C ASP A 352 6.60 17.74 2.30
N LEU A 353 6.51 17.46 3.59
CA LEU A 353 5.29 16.98 4.23
C LEU A 353 4.54 18.17 4.84
N PHE A 354 3.21 18.11 4.89
CA PHE A 354 2.44 19.17 5.53
C PHE A 354 1.20 18.65 6.25
N LEU A 355 0.75 19.40 7.26
CA LEU A 355 -0.58 19.30 7.88
C LEU A 355 -1.22 20.69 7.90
N ALA A 356 -2.44 20.83 7.39
CA ALA A 356 -3.16 22.09 7.32
C ALA A 356 -4.58 22.00 7.86
N ASP A 357 -5.07 23.05 8.53
CA ASP A 357 -6.49 23.22 8.86
C ASP A 357 -7.22 23.93 7.70
N LEU A 358 -8.23 23.25 7.16
CA LEU A 358 -9.02 23.72 6.03
C LEU A 358 -10.31 24.42 6.46
N SER A 359 -10.71 24.28 7.71
CA SER A 359 -12.01 24.68 8.26
C SER A 359 -11.96 25.87 9.23
N GLY A 360 -10.77 26.29 9.64
CA GLY A 360 -10.56 27.45 10.51
C GLY A 360 -9.10 27.62 10.90
N GLU A 361 -8.84 28.38 11.96
CA GLU A 361 -7.49 28.71 12.44
C GLU A 361 -7.18 27.87 13.71
N PRO A 362 -6.05 27.14 13.72
CA PRO A 362 -5.57 26.46 14.92
C PRO A 362 -5.26 27.44 16.05
N ILE A 363 -5.61 27.09 17.29
CA ILE A 363 -5.28 27.89 18.47
C ILE A 363 -3.89 27.58 19.03
N GLU A 364 -3.38 26.37 18.77
CA GLU A 364 -2.07 25.90 19.18
C GLU A 364 -1.56 24.91 18.12
N TYR A 365 -0.24 24.79 18.01
CA TYR A 365 0.40 23.76 17.21
C TYR A 365 1.57 23.13 17.96
N PHE A 366 1.83 21.85 17.71
CA PHE A 366 2.99 21.15 18.23
C PHE A 366 3.77 20.52 17.08
N THR A 367 5.08 20.67 17.19
CA THR A 367 6.10 20.25 16.23
C THR A 367 7.15 19.36 16.89
N SER A 368 7.34 19.48 18.21
CA SER A 368 8.15 18.59 19.05
C SER A 368 7.30 17.43 19.56
N ALA A 369 7.67 16.20 19.16
CA ALA A 369 7.01 15.00 19.65
C ALA A 369 7.24 14.83 21.15
N ASN A 370 8.43 15.13 21.67
CA ASN A 370 8.69 15.03 23.11
C ASN A 370 7.83 16.03 23.91
N HIS A 371 7.66 17.27 23.43
CA HIS A 371 6.82 18.25 24.10
C HIS A 371 5.34 17.86 24.07
N PHE A 372 4.85 17.36 22.93
CA PHE A 372 3.45 16.95 22.82
C PHE A 372 3.14 15.73 23.69
N PHE A 373 3.92 14.65 23.52
CA PHE A 373 3.63 13.37 24.14
C PHE A 373 4.08 13.27 25.59
N GLY A 374 5.29 13.73 25.90
CA GLY A 374 5.91 13.59 27.22
C GLY A 374 5.83 12.17 27.79
N ASP A 375 5.67 12.05 29.10
CA ASP A 375 5.59 10.76 29.79
C ASP A 375 4.27 10.02 29.51
N GLY A 376 3.23 10.77 29.14
CA GLY A 376 1.90 10.23 28.85
C GLY A 376 1.80 9.42 27.56
N GLY A 377 2.74 9.63 26.62
CA GLY A 377 2.84 8.89 25.36
C GLY A 377 1.55 8.93 24.52
N ALA A 378 1.37 7.93 23.64
CA ALA A 378 0.22 7.88 22.73
C ALA A 378 -1.14 7.74 23.40
N VAL A 379 -1.20 7.28 24.65
CA VAL A 379 -2.47 7.03 25.36
C VAL A 379 -3.07 8.34 25.84
N LEU A 380 -2.25 9.19 26.47
CA LEU A 380 -2.68 10.48 26.99
C LEU A 380 -1.49 11.46 27.00
N PRO A 381 -1.21 12.13 25.87
CA PRO A 381 -0.11 13.07 25.74
C PRO A 381 -0.15 14.15 26.84
N ASP A 382 1.02 14.54 27.36
CA ASP A 382 1.11 15.57 28.40
C ASP A 382 0.55 16.92 27.93
N ALA A 383 0.71 17.26 26.65
CA ALA A 383 0.11 18.45 26.06
C ALA A 383 -1.43 18.44 26.08
N VAL A 384 -2.04 17.27 25.86
CA VAL A 384 -3.49 17.11 25.92
C VAL A 384 -3.96 17.12 27.36
N LYS A 385 -3.31 16.35 28.23
CA LYS A 385 -3.66 16.20 29.66
C LYS A 385 -3.61 17.53 30.41
N ASN A 386 -2.54 18.29 30.19
CA ASN A 386 -2.28 19.53 30.92
C ASN A 386 -2.68 20.77 30.12
N GLN A 387 -3.23 20.60 28.90
CA GLN A 387 -3.61 21.68 27.99
C GLN A 387 -2.47 22.69 27.78
N LEU A 388 -1.27 22.17 27.49
CA LEU A 388 -0.06 22.97 27.33
C LEU A 388 -0.22 23.98 26.18
N VAL A 389 0.55 25.07 26.26
CA VAL A 389 0.74 26.00 25.15
C VAL A 389 1.57 25.32 24.07
N GLY A 390 1.26 25.58 22.81
CA GLY A 390 1.97 25.03 21.66
C GLY A 390 3.41 25.48 21.55
N ASP A 391 4.11 24.92 20.57
CA ASP A 391 5.49 25.29 20.27
C ASP A 391 5.56 26.72 19.71
N PRO A 392 6.64 27.46 19.98
CA PRO A 392 6.87 28.71 19.28
C PRO A 392 7.07 28.43 17.77
N PRO A 393 6.59 29.33 16.89
CA PRO A 393 6.74 29.12 15.46
C PRO A 393 8.23 29.12 15.10
N ASN A 394 8.67 28.11 14.35
CA ASN A 394 10.06 27.95 13.92
C ASN A 394 11.07 27.85 15.09
N ALA A 395 10.65 27.28 16.23
CA ALA A 395 11.55 27.03 17.35
C ALA A 395 12.78 26.23 16.86
N PRO A 396 14.01 26.57 17.32
CA PRO A 396 15.18 25.77 17.02
C PRO A 396 14.98 24.37 17.63
N HIS A 397 14.86 23.37 16.77
CA HIS A 397 14.72 21.99 17.16
C HIS A 397 16.09 21.38 17.45
N SER A 398 16.17 20.58 18.51
CA SER A 398 17.37 19.79 18.75
C SER A 398 17.40 18.61 17.77
N SER A 399 18.57 18.20 17.33
CA SER A 399 18.72 17.00 16.47
C SER A 399 18.18 15.72 17.11
N ASP A 400 18.00 15.72 18.43
CA ASP A 400 17.57 14.58 19.24
C ASP A 400 16.06 14.59 19.54
N ASP A 401 15.31 15.60 19.08
CA ASP A 401 13.87 15.72 19.30
C ASP A 401 13.08 15.31 18.04
N PRO A 402 12.30 14.21 18.07
CA PRO A 402 11.50 13.81 16.93
C PRO A 402 10.42 14.83 16.60
N TYR A 403 10.09 14.93 15.32
CA TYR A 403 9.07 15.83 14.82
C TYR A 403 7.67 15.21 14.87
N CYS A 404 6.65 16.05 15.05
CA CYS A 404 5.26 15.69 14.80
C CYS A 404 4.50 16.85 14.14
N PHE A 405 3.31 16.59 13.62
CA PHE A 405 2.35 17.63 13.31
C PHE A 405 1.11 17.49 14.21
N VAL A 406 0.86 18.51 15.01
CA VAL A 406 -0.39 18.63 15.77
C VAL A 406 -0.98 20.01 15.55
N LEU A 407 -2.26 20.05 15.17
CA LEU A 407 -3.07 21.28 15.14
C LEU A 407 -4.21 21.17 16.15
N CYS A 408 -4.33 22.17 17.04
CA CYS A 408 -5.38 22.22 18.04
C CYS A 408 -6.51 23.17 17.63
N ARG A 409 -7.76 22.71 17.75
CA ARG A 409 -8.98 23.51 17.62
C ARG A 409 -9.80 23.42 18.89
N GLU A 410 -10.42 24.52 19.27
CA GLU A 410 -11.38 24.57 20.38
C GLU A 410 -12.77 24.91 19.83
N VAL A 411 -13.77 24.15 20.26
CA VAL A 411 -15.17 24.36 19.90
C VAL A 411 -16.02 24.32 21.16
N THR A 412 -17.03 25.19 21.24
CA THR A 412 -18.04 25.14 22.29
C THR A 412 -19.34 24.66 21.68
N LEU A 413 -19.91 23.60 22.24
CA LEU A 413 -21.06 22.88 21.71
C LEU A 413 -22.19 22.87 22.75
N ALA A 414 -23.34 23.43 22.41
CA ALA A 414 -24.58 23.26 23.16
C ALA A 414 -25.05 21.78 23.15
N PRO A 415 -25.99 21.38 24.01
CA PRO A 415 -26.56 20.04 24.00
C PRO A 415 -27.08 19.64 22.62
N GLY A 416 -26.59 18.52 22.09
CA GLY A 416 -26.94 18.01 20.76
C GLY A 416 -26.27 18.71 19.58
N GLU A 417 -25.52 19.81 19.80
CA GLU A 417 -24.84 20.56 18.75
C GLU A 417 -23.65 19.76 18.18
N SER A 418 -23.35 19.99 16.90
CA SER A 418 -22.21 19.40 16.21
C SER A 418 -21.35 20.46 15.53
N ALA A 419 -20.03 20.27 15.51
CA ALA A 419 -19.07 21.07 14.76
C ALA A 419 -18.28 20.19 13.78
N ARG A 420 -18.12 20.70 12.55
CA ARG A 420 -17.29 20.08 11.51
C ARG A 420 -15.92 20.74 11.48
N LEU A 421 -14.87 19.94 11.56
CA LEU A 421 -13.49 20.33 11.30
C LEU A 421 -12.99 19.58 10.06
N ARG A 422 -12.04 20.17 9.33
CA ARG A 422 -11.42 19.56 8.15
C ARG A 422 -9.93 19.86 8.12
N PHE A 423 -9.13 18.84 7.85
CA PHE A 423 -7.68 18.92 7.74
C PHE A 423 -7.18 18.32 6.44
N ALA A 424 -5.99 18.72 6.02
CA ALA A 424 -5.26 18.15 4.90
C ALA A 424 -3.86 17.71 5.33
N TYR A 425 -3.52 16.44 5.11
CA TYR A 425 -2.20 15.88 5.38
C TYR A 425 -1.64 15.27 4.10
N GLY A 426 -0.46 15.69 3.66
CA GLY A 426 0.05 15.25 2.37
C GLY A 426 1.50 15.65 2.13
N ALA A 427 1.88 15.57 0.87
CA ALA A 427 3.20 15.95 0.41
C ALA A 427 3.13 16.94 -0.76
N VAL A 428 4.18 17.72 -0.95
CA VAL A 428 4.37 18.59 -2.13
C VAL A 428 5.84 18.63 -2.51
N GLU A 429 6.14 18.99 -3.75
CA GLU A 429 7.54 19.24 -4.13
C GLU A 429 8.14 20.35 -3.26
N ALA A 430 9.45 20.26 -3.01
CA ALA A 430 10.15 21.29 -2.26
C ALA A 430 9.90 22.67 -2.90
N LYS A 431 9.48 23.65 -2.08
CA LYS A 431 9.11 25.03 -2.50
C LYS A 431 7.80 25.17 -3.28
N GLN A 432 7.10 24.10 -3.62
CA GLN A 432 5.76 24.20 -4.21
C GLN A 432 4.78 24.86 -3.20
N SER A 433 3.87 25.70 -3.71
CA SER A 433 2.81 26.33 -2.91
C SER A 433 1.76 25.32 -2.45
N LEU A 434 1.20 25.53 -1.25
CA LEU A 434 0.06 24.78 -0.75
C LEU A 434 -1.29 25.29 -1.28
N ASP A 435 -1.32 26.25 -2.22
CA ASP A 435 -2.58 26.85 -2.71
C ASP A 435 -3.59 25.86 -3.29
N PHE A 436 -3.12 24.71 -3.80
CA PHE A 436 -4.00 23.69 -4.35
C PHE A 436 -5.02 23.18 -3.33
N ILE A 437 -4.67 23.14 -2.03
CA ILE A 437 -5.56 22.65 -0.96
C ILE A 437 -6.75 23.56 -0.71
N ASN A 438 -6.70 24.82 -1.19
CA ASN A 438 -7.80 25.77 -1.01
C ASN A 438 -9.11 25.29 -1.67
N ARG A 439 -9.02 24.43 -2.70
CA ARG A 439 -10.21 23.81 -3.32
C ARG A 439 -10.99 22.92 -2.36
N TYR A 440 -10.33 22.35 -1.35
CA TYR A 440 -10.94 21.42 -0.39
C TYR A 440 -11.52 22.13 0.85
N ARG A 441 -11.32 23.44 1.00
CA ARG A 441 -11.86 24.22 2.14
C ARG A 441 -13.39 24.33 2.14
N ARG A 442 -14.03 24.15 0.98
CA ARG A 442 -15.48 24.26 0.80
C ARG A 442 -16.01 23.05 0.03
N GLY A 443 -17.33 22.91 -0.03
CA GLY A 443 -17.99 21.81 -0.73
C GLY A 443 -17.85 20.46 -0.03
N GLU A 444 -18.21 19.40 -0.77
CA GLU A 444 -18.27 18.02 -0.29
C GLU A 444 -17.28 17.11 -1.06
N PRO A 445 -15.95 17.30 -0.91
CA PRO A 445 -14.94 16.53 -1.64
C PRO A 445 -15.03 15.02 -1.41
N LEU A 446 -15.59 14.56 -0.28
CA LEU A 446 -15.89 13.15 -0.06
C LEU A 446 -16.95 12.63 -1.04
N GLN A 447 -18.01 13.42 -1.29
CA GLN A 447 -19.04 13.08 -2.27
C GLN A 447 -18.45 13.08 -3.68
N ASP A 448 -17.67 14.10 -4.04
CA ASP A 448 -16.98 14.17 -5.34
C ASP A 448 -16.07 12.95 -5.55
N THR A 449 -15.41 12.50 -4.48
CA THR A 449 -14.56 11.30 -4.49
C THR A 449 -15.36 10.01 -4.65
N ALA A 450 -16.50 9.89 -3.97
CA ALA A 450 -17.39 8.75 -4.14
C ALA A 450 -17.98 8.68 -5.56
N GLU A 451 -18.37 9.82 -6.14
CA GLU A 451 -18.84 9.92 -7.52
C GLU A 451 -17.72 9.61 -8.53
N TRP A 452 -16.50 10.06 -8.26
CA TRP A 452 -15.33 9.71 -9.07
C TRP A 452 -15.08 8.20 -9.09
N TRP A 453 -15.15 7.55 -7.93
CA TRP A 453 -15.06 6.09 -7.86
C TRP A 453 -16.19 5.43 -8.63
N LYS A 454 -17.45 5.79 -8.38
CA LYS A 454 -18.62 5.22 -9.08
C LYS A 454 -18.51 5.25 -10.61
N ASN A 455 -17.77 6.21 -11.17
CA ASN A 455 -17.60 6.34 -12.61
C ASN A 455 -16.40 5.55 -13.18
N ARG A 456 -15.56 4.93 -12.32
CA ARG A 456 -14.32 4.24 -12.69
C ARG A 456 -14.31 2.73 -12.38
N LEU A 457 -15.30 2.22 -11.66
CA LEU A 457 -15.34 0.79 -11.29
C LEU A 457 -15.85 -0.09 -12.44
N ALA A 458 -15.45 -1.36 -12.42
CA ALA A 458 -16.17 -2.40 -13.14
C ALA A 458 -17.43 -2.80 -12.40
N TYR A 459 -18.52 -2.93 -13.16
CA TYR A 459 -19.79 -3.41 -12.65
C TYR A 459 -20.20 -4.66 -13.41
N PHE A 460 -20.47 -5.73 -12.66
CA PHE A 460 -20.95 -6.99 -13.19
C PHE A 460 -22.09 -7.50 -12.32
N THR A 461 -23.26 -7.75 -12.88
CA THR A 461 -24.40 -8.27 -12.13
C THR A 461 -25.13 -9.34 -12.92
N ILE A 462 -25.61 -10.35 -12.20
CA ILE A 462 -26.50 -11.40 -12.70
C ILE A 462 -27.87 -11.35 -12.02
N GLY A 463 -28.17 -10.26 -11.31
CA GLY A 463 -29.41 -10.03 -10.56
C GLY A 463 -29.43 -10.72 -9.20
N ASN A 464 -29.33 -12.06 -9.17
CA ASN A 464 -29.51 -12.86 -7.95
C ASN A 464 -28.23 -13.13 -7.13
N ALA A 465 -27.13 -12.43 -7.42
CA ALA A 465 -25.86 -12.54 -6.70
C ALA A 465 -25.28 -11.14 -6.38
N PRO A 466 -25.89 -10.39 -5.44
CA PRO A 466 -25.47 -9.03 -5.10
C PRO A 466 -24.05 -8.96 -4.53
N GLU A 467 -23.58 -10.03 -3.87
CA GLU A 467 -22.19 -10.14 -3.43
C GLU A 467 -21.20 -10.12 -4.60
N LEU A 468 -21.53 -10.76 -5.74
CA LEU A 468 -20.64 -10.76 -6.90
C LEU A 468 -20.51 -9.38 -7.53
N GLN A 469 -21.63 -8.63 -7.59
CA GLN A 469 -21.63 -7.23 -8.03
C GLN A 469 -20.77 -6.35 -7.13
N ARG A 470 -20.89 -6.54 -5.81
CA ARG A 470 -20.04 -5.87 -4.83
C ARG A 470 -18.56 -6.20 -5.03
N GLU A 471 -18.20 -7.49 -5.06
CA GLU A 471 -16.79 -7.90 -5.17
C GLU A 471 -16.14 -7.39 -6.46
N MET A 472 -16.87 -7.35 -7.58
CA MET A 472 -16.35 -6.78 -8.83
C MET A 472 -16.00 -5.30 -8.69
N ALA A 473 -16.92 -4.51 -8.12
CA ALA A 473 -16.69 -3.09 -7.87
C ALA A 473 -15.55 -2.87 -6.87
N TRP A 474 -15.53 -3.65 -5.78
CA TRP A 474 -14.52 -3.56 -4.73
C TRP A 474 -13.12 -3.87 -5.24
N HIS A 475 -12.96 -4.90 -6.07
CA HIS A 475 -11.68 -5.24 -6.68
C HIS A 475 -11.20 -4.19 -7.69
N ALA A 476 -12.11 -3.62 -8.50
CA ALA A 476 -11.76 -2.52 -9.41
C ALA A 476 -11.26 -1.30 -8.63
N TYR A 477 -11.91 -0.97 -7.51
CA TYR A 477 -11.45 0.09 -6.60
C TYR A 477 -10.08 -0.22 -6.00
N TYR A 478 -9.85 -1.44 -5.50
CA TYR A 478 -8.57 -1.80 -4.90
C TYR A 478 -7.41 -1.67 -5.91
N LEU A 479 -7.63 -2.11 -7.15
CA LEU A 479 -6.64 -1.99 -8.23
C LEU A 479 -6.32 -0.52 -8.58
N LEU A 480 -7.36 0.31 -8.72
CA LEU A 480 -7.20 1.71 -9.12
C LEU A 480 -6.71 2.62 -7.97
N SER A 481 -7.03 2.30 -6.73
CA SER A 481 -6.59 3.09 -5.56
C SER A 481 -5.14 2.83 -5.13
N SER A 482 -4.49 1.81 -5.71
CA SER A 482 -3.06 1.57 -5.52
C SER A 482 -2.18 2.37 -6.48
N THR A 483 -2.76 3.11 -7.43
CA THR A 483 -1.99 3.87 -8.41
C THR A 483 -1.00 4.82 -7.74
N ILE A 484 0.23 4.80 -8.26
CA ILE A 484 1.32 5.67 -7.85
C ILE A 484 1.84 6.43 -9.07
N TYR A 485 2.52 7.54 -8.80
CA TYR A 485 3.30 8.23 -9.82
C TYR A 485 4.78 7.87 -9.71
N ASN A 486 5.44 7.61 -10.84
CA ASN A 486 6.89 7.39 -10.90
C ASN A 486 7.53 8.54 -11.69
N SER A 487 8.29 9.40 -11.03
CA SER A 487 8.87 10.60 -11.65
C SER A 487 10.02 10.28 -12.61
N PHE A 488 10.70 9.15 -12.46
CA PHE A 488 11.77 8.74 -13.36
C PHE A 488 11.22 8.36 -14.74
N THR A 489 10.15 7.57 -14.75
CA THR A 489 9.43 7.21 -15.98
C THR A 489 8.32 8.19 -16.32
N GLN A 490 8.09 9.25 -15.55
CA GLN A 490 7.01 10.22 -15.72
C GLN A 490 5.66 9.58 -16.07
N SER A 491 5.29 8.52 -15.35
CA SER A 491 4.11 7.70 -15.65
C SER A 491 3.38 7.33 -14.37
N HIS A 492 2.05 7.25 -14.45
CA HIS A 492 1.27 6.55 -13.44
C HIS A 492 1.32 5.05 -13.70
N ILE A 493 1.46 4.29 -12.63
CA ILE A 493 1.46 2.83 -12.68
C ILE A 493 0.63 2.27 -11.53
N VAL A 494 0.05 1.10 -11.74
CA VAL A 494 -0.33 0.25 -10.61
C VAL A 494 0.97 -0.45 -10.17
N PRO A 495 1.31 -0.42 -8.87
CA PRO A 495 2.45 -1.13 -8.36
C PRO A 495 2.05 -2.55 -7.94
N GLN A 496 3.03 -3.43 -7.78
CA GLN A 496 2.76 -4.82 -7.35
C GLN A 496 2.05 -4.90 -5.98
N GLY A 497 2.20 -3.87 -5.13
CA GLY A 497 1.42 -3.72 -3.88
C GLY A 497 1.72 -4.74 -2.78
N SER A 498 2.87 -5.42 -2.83
CA SER A 498 3.21 -6.53 -1.93
C SER A 498 4.24 -6.17 -0.85
N ALA A 499 4.72 -7.18 -0.11
CA ALA A 499 5.88 -7.04 0.78
C ALA A 499 7.15 -6.59 0.02
N TYR A 500 7.29 -6.89 -1.27
CA TYR A 500 8.40 -6.34 -2.04
C TYR A 500 8.33 -4.79 -2.04
N LEU A 501 7.15 -4.23 -2.30
CA LEU A 501 6.97 -2.78 -2.35
C LEU A 501 7.07 -2.16 -0.95
N TYR A 502 6.17 -2.54 -0.04
CA TYR A 502 6.00 -1.84 1.24
C TYR A 502 7.04 -2.21 2.31
N LEU A 503 7.77 -3.32 2.12
CA LEU A 503 8.77 -3.79 3.09
C LEU A 503 10.18 -3.78 2.48
N HIS A 504 10.39 -4.40 1.32
CA HIS A 504 11.73 -4.52 0.71
C HIS A 504 12.17 -3.23 0.00
N GLY A 505 11.24 -2.38 -0.45
CA GLY A 505 11.57 -1.21 -1.27
C GLY A 505 11.87 -1.56 -2.73
N ALA A 506 11.39 -2.71 -3.19
CA ALA A 506 11.45 -3.15 -4.58
C ALA A 506 10.02 -3.15 -5.13
N ASP A 507 9.79 -2.43 -6.21
CA ASP A 507 8.55 -2.61 -6.95
C ASP A 507 8.77 -3.69 -8.02
N GLY A 508 7.68 -4.39 -8.34
CA GLY A 508 7.67 -5.73 -8.91
C GLY A 508 8.32 -5.88 -10.29
N ALA A 509 8.20 -7.08 -10.84
CA ALA A 509 8.72 -7.36 -12.16
C ALA A 509 7.87 -6.71 -13.24
N SER A 510 8.48 -6.45 -14.40
CA SER A 510 7.74 -6.02 -15.60
C SER A 510 6.53 -6.93 -15.91
N ARG A 511 6.58 -8.21 -15.50
CA ARG A 511 5.46 -9.15 -15.56
C ARG A 511 4.28 -8.73 -14.67
N ASP A 512 4.52 -8.24 -13.47
CA ASP A 512 3.45 -7.85 -12.54
C ASP A 512 2.65 -6.68 -13.14
N HIS A 513 3.35 -5.69 -13.70
CA HIS A 513 2.71 -4.60 -14.45
C HIS A 513 1.97 -5.07 -15.70
N ALA A 514 2.56 -6.00 -16.45
CA ALA A 514 1.88 -6.60 -17.59
C ALA A 514 0.58 -7.32 -17.18
N LEU A 515 0.56 -7.98 -16.02
CA LEU A 515 -0.64 -8.61 -15.48
C LEU A 515 -1.71 -7.59 -15.07
N GLU A 516 -1.31 -6.42 -14.58
CA GLU A 516 -2.20 -5.30 -14.24
C GLU A 516 -2.71 -4.56 -15.48
N ILE A 517 -1.90 -4.42 -16.53
CA ILE A 517 -2.28 -3.79 -17.80
C ILE A 517 -3.50 -4.47 -18.44
N MET A 518 -3.60 -5.80 -18.35
CA MET A 518 -4.70 -6.54 -18.95
C MET A 518 -6.09 -6.11 -18.45
N PRO A 519 -6.40 -6.12 -17.13
CA PRO A 519 -7.66 -5.56 -16.64
C PRO A 519 -7.75 -4.04 -16.81
N LEU A 520 -6.64 -3.30 -16.73
CA LEU A 520 -6.64 -1.86 -16.95
C LEU A 520 -7.03 -1.47 -18.37
N ALA A 521 -6.74 -2.29 -19.38
CA ALA A 521 -7.17 -2.04 -20.75
C ALA A 521 -8.70 -1.88 -20.88
N TYR A 522 -9.48 -2.47 -19.97
CA TYR A 522 -10.93 -2.33 -19.90
C TYR A 522 -11.39 -1.27 -18.89
N LEU A 523 -10.66 -1.11 -17.78
CA LEU A 523 -11.04 -0.23 -16.66
C LEU A 523 -10.59 1.22 -16.87
N ASP A 524 -9.31 1.39 -17.20
CA ASP A 524 -8.67 2.68 -17.43
C ASP A 524 -7.59 2.53 -18.52
N PRO A 525 -7.99 2.61 -19.82
CA PRO A 525 -7.07 2.46 -20.93
C PRO A 525 -5.90 3.46 -20.92
N GLN A 526 -6.10 4.65 -20.33
CA GLN A 526 -5.05 5.64 -20.23
C GLN A 526 -3.98 5.20 -19.22
N LEU A 527 -4.39 4.70 -18.06
CA LEU A 527 -3.47 4.12 -17.08
C LEU A 527 -2.77 2.85 -17.61
N ALA A 528 -3.47 2.03 -18.40
CA ALA A 528 -2.86 0.88 -19.10
C ALA A 528 -1.74 1.34 -20.05
N LYS A 529 -2.00 2.39 -20.85
CA LYS A 529 -1.02 2.97 -21.77
C LYS A 529 0.19 3.56 -21.04
N GLU A 530 -0.04 4.30 -19.96
CA GLU A 530 1.04 4.84 -19.13
C GLU A 530 1.89 3.75 -18.47
N THR A 531 1.26 2.69 -17.99
CA THR A 531 1.98 1.53 -17.44
C THR A 531 2.81 0.83 -18.51
N LEU A 532 2.29 0.67 -19.74
CA LEU A 532 3.06 0.15 -20.89
C LEU A 532 4.28 1.03 -21.21
N ARG A 533 4.12 2.36 -21.17
CA ARG A 533 5.25 3.30 -21.34
C ARG A 533 6.31 3.09 -20.26
N ALA A 534 5.92 2.92 -19.01
CA ALA A 534 6.84 2.66 -17.91
C ALA A 534 7.63 1.36 -18.15
N VAL A 535 6.94 0.26 -18.50
CA VAL A 535 7.58 -1.04 -18.81
C VAL A 535 8.61 -0.90 -19.93
N MET A 536 8.26 -0.22 -21.02
CA MET A 536 9.18 0.00 -22.14
C MET A 536 10.36 0.91 -21.78
N ARG A 537 10.13 1.94 -20.94
CA ARG A 537 11.20 2.82 -20.41
C ARG A 537 12.17 2.11 -19.47
N TRP A 538 11.83 0.91 -18.99
CA TRP A 538 12.72 0.04 -18.23
C TRP A 538 13.39 -1.06 -19.07
N GLN A 539 13.10 -1.16 -20.36
CA GLN A 539 13.84 -2.06 -21.26
C GLN A 539 15.26 -1.52 -21.46
N THR A 540 16.29 -2.36 -21.30
CA THR A 540 17.68 -1.91 -21.35
C THR A 540 18.10 -1.47 -22.75
N ALA A 541 19.01 -0.50 -22.83
CA ALA A 541 19.62 -0.01 -24.07
C ALA A 541 20.84 -0.84 -24.51
N ASP A 542 21.30 -1.80 -23.70
CA ASP A 542 22.43 -2.67 -24.01
C ASP A 542 22.13 -3.66 -25.16
N GLU A 543 23.08 -4.51 -25.51
CA GLU A 543 22.93 -5.46 -26.63
C GLU A 543 21.82 -6.51 -26.38
N ASP A 544 21.54 -6.81 -25.11
CA ASP A 544 20.49 -7.76 -24.72
C ASP A 544 19.09 -7.16 -24.90
N ASN A 545 18.93 -5.85 -24.70
CA ASN A 545 17.65 -5.13 -24.71
C ASN A 545 16.55 -5.83 -23.88
N LYS A 546 16.93 -6.33 -22.71
CA LYS A 546 16.05 -7.09 -21.83
C LYS A 546 15.14 -6.19 -21.01
N LEU A 547 13.98 -6.73 -20.63
CA LEU A 547 13.15 -6.15 -19.59
C LEU A 547 13.76 -6.47 -18.21
N VAL A 548 13.73 -5.51 -17.31
CA VAL A 548 14.29 -5.66 -15.95
C VAL A 548 13.31 -6.32 -14.99
N TYR A 549 13.86 -7.00 -13.96
CA TYR A 549 13.08 -7.75 -12.98
C TYR A 549 12.54 -6.92 -11.81
N ALA A 550 13.20 -5.85 -11.41
CA ALA A 550 12.74 -5.02 -10.31
C ALA A 550 13.29 -3.61 -10.45
N TYR A 551 12.59 -2.66 -9.86
CA TYR A 551 13.01 -1.27 -9.76
C TYR A 551 12.83 -0.72 -8.36
N SER A 552 13.64 0.27 -8.02
CA SER A 552 13.73 0.85 -6.68
C SER A 552 14.34 2.25 -6.76
N GLY A 553 14.26 3.02 -5.67
CA GLY A 553 14.84 4.36 -5.60
C GLY A 553 14.40 5.27 -6.76
N HIS A 554 15.27 6.19 -7.17
CA HIS A 554 15.06 6.98 -8.37
C HIS A 554 15.73 6.31 -9.57
N GLY A 555 14.96 5.50 -10.30
CA GLY A 555 15.40 4.88 -11.55
C GLY A 555 16.38 3.72 -11.41
N VAL A 556 16.57 3.13 -10.22
CA VAL A 556 17.50 2.00 -10.05
C VAL A 556 16.82 0.69 -10.44
N THR A 557 17.45 -0.09 -11.32
CA THR A 557 17.00 -1.43 -11.69
C THR A 557 17.79 -2.52 -10.94
N SER A 558 17.19 -3.69 -10.75
CA SER A 558 17.84 -4.85 -10.10
C SER A 558 17.29 -6.18 -10.63
N GLY A 559 18.17 -7.18 -10.77
CA GLY A 559 17.81 -8.58 -11.01
C GLY A 559 17.68 -9.42 -9.74
N ALA A 560 17.76 -8.82 -8.55
CA ALA A 560 17.84 -9.54 -7.26
C ALA A 560 18.97 -10.60 -7.14
N GLY A 561 19.92 -10.64 -8.08
CA GLY A 561 21.00 -11.62 -8.18
C GLY A 561 20.58 -13.04 -8.61
N ILE A 562 19.33 -13.45 -8.37
CA ILE A 562 18.78 -14.76 -8.79
C ILE A 562 17.79 -14.67 -9.96
N HIS A 563 17.38 -13.46 -10.33
CA HIS A 563 16.46 -13.16 -11.42
C HIS A 563 17.10 -12.17 -12.38
N GLU A 564 18.37 -12.35 -12.69
CA GLU A 564 19.10 -11.45 -13.59
C GLU A 564 18.61 -11.58 -15.03
N ASP A 565 18.19 -12.79 -15.43
CA ASP A 565 17.73 -13.09 -16.78
C ASP A 565 16.40 -13.88 -16.76
N PRO A 566 15.29 -13.31 -16.28
CA PRO A 566 14.00 -14.00 -16.25
C PRO A 566 13.50 -14.30 -17.68
N SER A 567 13.21 -15.57 -17.94
CA SER A 567 12.86 -16.08 -19.29
C SER A 567 11.48 -15.68 -19.81
N ASP A 568 10.65 -15.02 -19.00
CA ASP A 568 9.23 -14.85 -19.29
C ASP A 568 8.76 -13.40 -19.43
N LEU A 569 9.58 -12.40 -19.07
CA LEU A 569 9.15 -11.00 -19.06
C LEU A 569 8.69 -10.51 -20.44
N ASP A 570 9.38 -10.89 -21.51
CA ASP A 570 9.00 -10.53 -22.88
C ASP A 570 7.63 -11.09 -23.26
N LEU A 571 7.32 -12.32 -22.83
CA LEU A 571 6.03 -12.96 -23.12
C LEU A 571 4.89 -12.17 -22.48
N PHE A 572 5.06 -11.75 -21.23
CA PHE A 572 4.04 -10.98 -20.53
C PHE A 572 3.90 -9.56 -21.09
N PHE A 573 5.01 -8.90 -21.44
CA PHE A 573 4.96 -7.60 -22.13
C PHE A 573 4.20 -7.69 -23.45
N LEU A 574 4.52 -8.68 -24.29
CA LEU A 574 3.86 -8.87 -25.59
C LEU A 574 2.36 -9.19 -25.41
N LEU A 575 2.00 -9.98 -24.41
CA LEU A 575 0.61 -10.27 -24.06
C LEU A 575 -0.15 -9.00 -23.64
N ALA A 576 0.44 -8.20 -22.75
CA ALA A 576 -0.17 -6.98 -22.24
C ALA A 576 -0.36 -5.92 -23.34
N LEU A 577 0.65 -5.70 -24.19
CA LEU A 577 0.55 -4.79 -25.32
C LEU A 577 -0.50 -5.27 -26.33
N HIS A 578 -0.54 -6.58 -26.61
CA HIS A 578 -1.56 -7.15 -27.49
C HIS A 578 -2.97 -6.94 -26.95
N GLU A 579 -3.20 -7.20 -25.66
CA GLU A 579 -4.49 -6.99 -25.01
C GLU A 579 -4.92 -5.52 -25.12
N TYR A 580 -4.02 -4.59 -24.76
CA TYR A 580 -4.27 -3.16 -24.87
C TYR A 580 -4.67 -2.73 -26.28
N LEU A 581 -3.89 -3.11 -27.30
CA LEU A 581 -4.17 -2.74 -28.70
C LEU A 581 -5.48 -3.37 -29.19
N SER A 582 -5.78 -4.60 -28.77
CA SER A 582 -6.99 -5.32 -29.18
C SER A 582 -8.25 -4.71 -28.58
N VAL A 583 -8.19 -4.28 -27.31
CA VAL A 583 -9.32 -3.69 -26.59
C VAL A 583 -9.56 -2.25 -27.04
N THR A 584 -8.49 -1.46 -27.21
CA THR A 584 -8.60 -0.02 -27.47
C THR A 584 -8.60 0.36 -28.95
N GLY A 585 -8.00 -0.46 -29.81
CA GLY A 585 -7.75 -0.13 -31.21
C GLY A 585 -6.71 0.97 -31.43
N ASP A 586 -5.94 1.37 -30.40
CA ASP A 586 -4.94 2.46 -30.48
C ASP A 586 -3.66 2.03 -31.20
N MET A 587 -3.78 1.74 -32.50
CA MET A 587 -2.65 1.31 -33.33
C MET A 587 -1.59 2.41 -33.51
N ALA A 588 -1.97 3.68 -33.37
CA ALA A 588 -1.03 4.81 -33.43
C ALA A 588 -0.02 4.78 -32.28
N PHE A 589 -0.31 4.06 -31.19
CA PHE A 589 0.64 3.87 -30.10
C PHE A 589 1.93 3.17 -30.55
N LEU A 590 1.86 2.29 -31.58
CA LEU A 590 3.04 1.59 -32.09
C LEU A 590 4.11 2.53 -32.66
N ASP A 591 3.72 3.73 -33.09
CA ASP A 591 4.59 4.75 -33.67
C ASP A 591 5.15 5.73 -32.62
N GLU A 592 4.70 5.65 -31.36
CA GLU A 592 5.17 6.53 -30.29
C GLU A 592 6.63 6.23 -29.94
N GLU A 593 7.47 7.28 -29.84
CA GLU A 593 8.87 7.13 -29.45
C GLU A 593 9.05 7.15 -27.93
N LEU A 594 9.72 6.13 -27.40
CA LEU A 594 10.06 5.98 -25.99
C LEU A 594 11.56 5.69 -25.83
N PRO A 595 12.24 6.28 -24.83
CA PRO A 595 13.63 5.97 -24.57
C PRO A 595 13.77 4.60 -23.88
N TYR A 596 14.86 3.90 -24.15
CA TYR A 596 15.31 2.73 -23.39
C TYR A 596 16.02 3.17 -22.11
N TYR A 597 16.27 2.23 -21.20
CA TYR A 597 16.98 2.45 -19.94
C TYR A 597 18.51 2.24 -20.08
N PRO A 598 19.34 3.14 -19.52
CA PRO A 598 18.97 4.48 -19.06
C PRO A 598 18.68 5.42 -20.25
N PRO A 599 17.87 6.50 -20.07
CA PRO A 599 17.35 7.31 -21.18
C PRO A 599 18.39 7.88 -22.17
N ASP A 600 19.59 8.19 -21.68
CA ASP A 600 20.68 8.78 -22.45
C ASP A 600 21.68 7.75 -23.00
N ALA A 601 21.44 6.45 -22.80
CA ALA A 601 22.32 5.42 -23.32
C ALA A 601 22.28 5.37 -24.86
N PRO A 602 23.43 5.16 -25.52
CA PRO A 602 23.46 4.91 -26.96
C PRO A 602 22.76 3.58 -27.27
N LEU A 603 21.99 3.55 -28.35
CA LEU A 603 21.31 2.34 -28.80
C LEU A 603 22.17 1.52 -29.76
N PRO A 604 21.97 0.19 -29.83
CA PRO A 604 22.55 -0.65 -30.86
C PRO A 604 22.18 -0.15 -32.27
N ALA A 605 23.11 -0.28 -33.20
CA ALA A 605 22.91 0.20 -34.56
C ALA A 605 21.67 -0.45 -35.22
N GLY A 606 20.78 0.37 -35.76
CA GLY A 606 19.57 -0.09 -36.44
C GLY A 606 18.36 -0.35 -35.54
N LEU A 607 18.49 -0.20 -34.21
CA LEU A 607 17.35 -0.19 -33.30
C LEU A 607 16.80 1.22 -33.16
N GLY A 608 15.51 1.40 -33.48
CA GLY A 608 14.79 2.67 -33.27
C GLY A 608 14.26 2.79 -31.84
N LYS A 609 13.41 3.80 -31.61
CA LYS A 609 12.79 4.10 -30.30
C LYS A 609 11.28 3.96 -30.30
N THR A 610 10.67 3.49 -31.38
CA THR A 610 9.21 3.35 -31.42
C THR A 610 8.76 2.23 -30.50
N VAL A 611 7.51 2.26 -30.04
CA VAL A 611 6.88 1.12 -29.35
C VAL A 611 7.02 -0.17 -30.17
N PHE A 612 6.94 -0.09 -31.50
CA PHE A 612 7.20 -1.23 -32.36
C PHE A 612 8.66 -1.74 -32.32
N ASP A 613 9.63 -0.86 -32.10
CA ASP A 613 11.03 -1.26 -31.90
C ASP A 613 11.24 -1.92 -30.54
N HIS A 614 10.54 -1.50 -29.48
CA HIS A 614 10.50 -2.22 -28.20
C HIS A 614 9.96 -3.65 -28.37
N VAL A 615 8.90 -3.83 -29.16
CA VAL A 615 8.37 -5.16 -29.52
C VAL A 615 9.42 -6.01 -30.23
N ARG A 616 10.10 -5.44 -31.24
CA ARG A 616 11.18 -6.14 -31.96
C ARG A 616 12.33 -6.53 -31.03
N ALA A 617 12.73 -5.64 -30.14
CA ALA A 617 13.77 -5.89 -29.15
C ALA A 617 13.39 -7.04 -28.21
N SER A 618 12.17 -7.06 -27.68
CA SER A 618 11.68 -8.16 -26.82
C SER A 618 11.59 -9.50 -27.54
N ILE A 619 11.14 -9.52 -28.80
CA ILE A 619 11.11 -10.75 -29.60
C ILE A 619 12.54 -11.26 -29.86
N ARG A 620 13.47 -10.35 -30.18
CA ARG A 620 14.88 -10.71 -30.40
C ARG A 620 15.50 -11.27 -29.13
N HIS A 621 15.34 -10.58 -27.99
CA HIS A 621 15.82 -11.05 -26.69
C HIS A 621 15.26 -12.44 -26.36
N LEU A 622 13.96 -12.66 -26.55
CA LEU A 622 13.32 -13.95 -26.30
C LEU A 622 13.88 -15.08 -27.19
N ILE A 623 14.18 -14.83 -28.45
CA ILE A 623 14.64 -15.86 -29.40
C ILE A 623 16.15 -16.09 -29.32
N GLU A 624 16.94 -15.02 -29.23
CA GLU A 624 18.40 -15.06 -29.36
C GLU A 624 19.10 -15.18 -28.00
N ASN A 625 18.58 -14.52 -26.96
CA ASN A 625 19.20 -14.48 -25.64
C ASN A 625 18.57 -15.53 -24.72
N VAL A 626 17.25 -15.49 -24.53
CA VAL A 626 16.52 -16.53 -23.76
C VAL A 626 16.56 -17.84 -24.52
N GLY A 627 16.12 -17.88 -25.78
CA GLY A 627 16.22 -19.03 -26.67
C GLY A 627 15.50 -20.29 -26.19
N THR A 628 15.75 -21.40 -26.89
CA THR A 628 15.13 -22.70 -26.62
C THR A 628 16.14 -23.74 -26.15
N GLY A 629 15.72 -24.65 -25.28
CA GLY A 629 16.47 -25.85 -24.94
C GLY A 629 16.47 -26.88 -26.07
N GLU A 630 17.15 -28.01 -25.84
CA GLU A 630 17.33 -29.08 -26.85
C GLU A 630 16.03 -29.64 -27.43
N GLN A 631 14.92 -29.50 -26.68
CA GLN A 631 13.59 -29.98 -27.09
C GLN A 631 12.73 -28.90 -27.78
N GLY A 632 13.28 -27.71 -28.05
CA GLY A 632 12.57 -26.61 -28.72
C GLY A 632 11.59 -25.85 -27.81
N LEU A 633 11.63 -26.05 -26.50
CA LEU A 633 10.89 -25.26 -25.52
C LEU A 633 11.75 -24.10 -25.02
N ILE A 634 11.12 -22.98 -24.66
CA ILE A 634 11.80 -21.80 -24.08
C ILE A 634 12.61 -22.23 -22.85
N ARG A 635 13.86 -21.76 -22.75
CA ARG A 635 14.74 -22.08 -21.61
C ARG A 635 14.22 -21.40 -20.34
N LEU A 636 14.34 -22.09 -19.21
CA LEU A 636 14.25 -21.47 -17.89
C LEU A 636 15.68 -21.13 -17.46
N SER A 637 15.95 -19.85 -17.29
CA SER A 637 17.22 -19.28 -16.85
C SER A 637 17.26 -19.05 -15.35
#